data_AF-A0A9X0WJI4-F1
#
_entry.id   AF-A0A9X0WJI4-F1
#
_cell.length_a   1.000
_cell.length_b   1.000
_cell.length_c   1.000
_cell.angle_alpha   90.00
_cell.angle_beta   90.00
_cell.angle_gamma   90.00
#
_symmetry.space_group_name_H-M   'P 1'
#
loop_
_entity.id
_entity.type
_entity.pdbx_description
1 polymer ?
#
loop_
_entity_poly.entity_id
_entity_poly.type
_entity_poly.pdbx_seq_one_letter_code
_entity_poly.pdbx_strand_id
1 'polypeptide(L)'
;MPSENRPQQFGTQLHPWWRAWETFAPRCLMVAVGRLPIDPHVFDTLEQMGFDTKRLRAWQPNHNDGVRVQNAIHIVNRALREHPPRLEERKIHLGQQLAGTGHWEDVRRLAGVYLDGWIGRTEATAMSVTPGPLDILPKNFNKKRLFSNQIRRQQNHKLLADLSLRTALETTSNALENFLDGISELTLYIDEAWPVERGSIDRNEGVIGGLLCQGPPEYLFKTLPAIATHVYQRPLQARQALEHLWSCSQCLPLIFPLRLPREDEHAGIHYDLLLQQALRLLCGWLLPRMPQTIRLHVCAEAIAPAHPEGDEATEFHRGLLAGDSGERFAHWDLATFAWRDKNFGYIPYADLLAHLTLEHTEVNRALGNWSNFKKLPGYVPLSLELVPRLERLEHLEHSANLADVIEFALETGDSRFGRLVMTDIARRLAVRPELQTALLEQLEEDYRDKVRDLCRLRRAFGAVRGLLPTLPENAGPRMRLLWYLLALQDANHDGDPTRSHAVACEYRRERDRLRENARELCADADLNLAVHDADRFAFGHAELTVLEWVEDPLFHALSLRQQARLQSALGQYRAMRGAANEAEACFVRALKLFERADLSDRERAGEGEQTRIYRAINALDAGWPETPRALAEVFGRLDAATAVALAHDGSPASQYRHHLFVRALVLRPELTEARDAYLAARAEWSDGSPQHPWPGIQGHRGFLLWNREQLDADMSAAAQTYFTHAIEVSALECHGPTMRLIGAFWATVAACCFENCGYEDQGRALLDQARVLPDAAPIIEMLDAALRAPDTDRLGEVFSTLPFNYR
;
A
#
# COMPACT_ATOMS: atom_id res chain seq x y z
N MET A 1 31.94 20.71 49.55
CA MET A 1 30.63 20.44 48.93
C MET A 1 29.91 21.78 48.78
N PRO A 2 29.60 22.21 47.55
CA PRO A 2 28.28 21.90 46.97
C PRO A 2 28.23 21.64 45.44
N SER A 3 27.16 20.93 45.07
CA SER A 3 26.36 20.88 43.81
C SER A 3 27.03 21.00 42.42
N GLU A 4 27.03 19.88 41.70
CA GLU A 4 27.21 19.79 40.24
C GLU A 4 25.98 20.30 39.48
N ASN A 5 26.20 21.23 38.55
CA ASN A 5 25.22 21.74 37.58
C ASN A 5 25.00 20.73 36.45
N ARG A 6 23.76 20.26 36.28
CA ARG A 6 23.30 19.59 35.04
C ARG A 6 23.03 20.63 33.94
N PRO A 7 23.27 20.30 32.66
CA PRO A 7 22.86 21.17 31.56
C PRO A 7 21.33 21.14 31.40
N GLN A 8 20.72 22.33 31.33
CA GLN A 8 19.30 22.53 31.05
C GLN A 8 18.94 21.93 29.69
N GLN A 9 17.98 21.00 29.68
CA GLN A 9 17.28 20.58 28.48
C GLN A 9 16.42 21.75 27.99
N PHE A 10 16.71 22.31 26.82
CA PHE A 10 15.77 23.15 26.10
C PHE A 10 14.60 22.27 25.62
N GLY A 11 13.58 22.12 26.46
CA GLY A 11 12.28 21.64 26.03
C GLY A 11 11.69 22.68 25.08
N THR A 12 11.41 22.29 23.85
CA THR A 12 10.70 23.11 22.85
C THR A 12 9.28 23.37 23.33
N GLN A 13 9.08 24.39 24.16
CA GLN A 13 7.74 24.90 24.48
C GLN A 13 7.29 25.80 23.32
N LEU A 14 6.22 25.38 22.64
CA LEU A 14 5.54 26.18 21.63
C LEU A 14 5.15 27.55 22.23
N HIS A 15 5.39 28.63 21.47
CA HIS A 15 5.05 29.98 21.89
C HIS A 15 3.55 30.07 22.23
N PRO A 16 3.15 30.73 23.35
CA PRO A 16 1.77 30.81 23.82
C PRO A 16 0.70 31.20 22.78
N TRP A 17 1.04 32.02 21.77
CA TRP A 17 0.10 32.43 20.72
C TRP A 17 -0.35 31.26 19.84
N TRP A 18 0.53 30.27 19.62
CA TRP A 18 0.21 29.10 18.80
C TRP A 18 -0.80 28.20 19.51
N ARG A 19 -0.60 27.96 20.80
CA ARG A 19 -1.56 27.22 21.63
C ARG A 19 -2.91 27.94 21.71
N ALA A 20 -2.89 29.27 21.78
CA ALA A 20 -4.10 30.07 21.72
C ALA A 20 -4.82 29.94 20.36
N TRP A 21 -4.10 29.94 19.25
CA TRP A 21 -4.66 29.74 17.90
C TRP A 21 -5.26 28.35 17.70
N GLU A 22 -4.55 27.29 18.10
CA GLU A 22 -5.05 25.91 18.07
C GLU A 22 -6.29 25.74 18.96
N THR A 23 -6.36 26.48 20.07
CA THR A 23 -7.51 26.48 20.96
C THR A 23 -8.69 27.23 20.35
N PHE A 24 -8.47 28.36 19.68
CA PHE A 24 -9.54 29.25 19.24
C PHE A 24 -10.10 28.93 17.84
N ALA A 25 -9.22 28.72 16.85
CA ALA A 25 -9.59 28.68 15.44
C ALA A 25 -10.58 27.55 15.07
N PRO A 26 -10.45 26.30 15.59
CA PRO A 26 -11.41 25.23 15.31
C PRO A 26 -12.82 25.54 15.86
N ARG A 27 -12.90 26.21 17.01
CA ARG A 27 -14.19 26.58 17.62
C ARG A 27 -14.87 27.71 16.85
N CYS A 28 -14.12 28.69 16.34
CA CYS A 28 -14.68 29.73 15.46
C CYS A 28 -15.27 29.16 14.17
N LEU A 29 -14.61 28.17 13.57
CA LEU A 29 -15.15 27.49 12.40
C LEU A 29 -16.49 26.80 12.70
N MET A 30 -16.61 26.13 13.84
CA MET A 30 -17.86 25.48 14.23
C MET A 30 -19.02 26.47 14.39
N VAL A 31 -18.76 27.68 14.88
CA VAL A 31 -19.78 28.72 15.05
C VAL A 31 -20.21 29.31 13.71
N ALA A 32 -19.27 29.54 12.80
CA ALA A 32 -19.55 30.12 11.50
C ALA A 32 -20.33 29.19 10.54
N VAL A 33 -20.37 27.89 10.81
CA VAL A 33 -21.26 26.92 10.13
C VAL A 33 -22.61 26.77 10.87
N GLY A 34 -22.90 27.69 11.81
CA GLY A 34 -24.19 27.78 12.50
C GLY A 34 -24.45 26.67 13.53
N ARG A 35 -23.41 25.95 13.97
CA ARG A 35 -23.61 24.74 14.80
C ARG A 35 -23.79 25.06 16.29
N LEU A 36 -23.01 25.97 16.88
CA LEU A 36 -23.10 26.36 18.30
C LEU A 36 -22.41 27.72 18.55
N PRO A 37 -22.75 28.51 19.60
CA PRO A 37 -21.92 29.64 20.05
C PRO A 37 -20.55 29.17 20.56
N ILE A 38 -19.54 30.06 20.59
CA ILE A 38 -18.21 29.71 21.12
C ILE A 38 -18.37 29.42 22.61
N ASP A 39 -17.93 28.23 23.03
CA ASP A 39 -17.94 27.83 24.44
C ASP A 39 -17.21 28.89 25.31
N PRO A 40 -17.88 29.48 26.32
CA PRO A 40 -17.28 30.45 27.23
C PRO A 40 -15.93 30.03 27.82
N HIS A 41 -15.73 28.71 28.02
CA HIS A 41 -14.51 28.16 28.60
C HIS A 41 -13.27 28.35 27.71
N VAL A 42 -13.45 28.50 26.39
CA VAL A 42 -12.37 28.83 25.46
C VAL A 42 -11.75 30.19 25.82
N PHE A 43 -12.59 31.16 26.17
CA PHE A 43 -12.13 32.48 26.57
C PHE A 43 -11.45 32.45 27.95
N ASP A 44 -11.96 31.67 28.90
CA ASP A 44 -11.31 31.47 30.19
C ASP A 44 -9.91 30.85 30.02
N THR A 45 -9.79 29.88 29.11
CA THR A 45 -8.51 29.22 28.78
C THR A 45 -7.52 30.23 28.18
N LEU A 46 -7.99 31.10 27.27
CA LEU A 46 -7.17 32.16 26.68
C LEU A 46 -6.77 33.21 27.73
N GLU A 47 -7.66 33.60 28.64
CA GLU A 47 -7.34 34.52 29.75
C GLU A 47 -6.31 33.93 30.71
N GLN A 48 -6.40 32.64 31.03
CA GLN A 48 -5.40 31.92 31.82
C GLN A 48 -4.03 31.86 31.13
N MET A 49 -4.01 31.87 29.79
CA MET A 49 -2.79 32.00 28.99
C MET A 49 -2.31 33.45 28.85
N GLY A 50 -3.00 34.42 29.47
CA GLY A 50 -2.63 35.84 29.51
C GLY A 50 -3.22 36.71 28.39
N PHE A 51 -4.19 36.21 27.62
CA PHE A 51 -4.82 36.94 26.51
C PHE A 51 -6.07 37.72 26.97
N ASP A 52 -6.22 38.98 26.55
CA ASP A 52 -7.46 39.74 26.79
C ASP A 52 -8.55 39.31 25.81
N THR A 53 -9.59 38.65 26.33
CA THR A 53 -10.67 38.09 25.51
C THR A 53 -11.93 38.94 25.50
N LYS A 54 -11.96 40.13 26.13
CA LYS A 54 -13.19 40.94 26.26
C LYS A 54 -13.88 41.23 24.92
N ARG A 55 -13.11 41.55 23.87
CA ARG A 55 -13.69 41.77 22.54
C ARG A 55 -14.03 40.47 21.81
N LEU A 56 -13.31 39.38 22.06
CA LEU A 56 -13.62 38.06 21.49
C LEU A 56 -14.91 37.48 22.07
N ARG A 57 -15.18 37.71 23.37
CA ARG A 57 -16.46 37.36 24.02
C ARG A 57 -17.65 38.13 23.45
N ALA A 58 -17.41 39.37 23.01
CA ALA A 58 -18.43 40.21 22.37
C ALA A 58 -18.56 39.98 20.85
N TRP A 59 -17.63 39.22 20.25
CA TRP A 59 -17.61 38.94 18.83
C TRP A 59 -18.46 37.70 18.52
N GLN A 60 -19.50 37.88 17.70
CA GLN A 60 -20.31 36.79 17.16
C GLN A 60 -19.86 36.52 15.71
N PRO A 61 -19.00 35.53 15.46
CA PRO A 61 -18.50 35.26 14.13
C PRO A 61 -19.63 34.81 13.21
N ASN A 62 -19.74 35.45 12.05
CA ASN A 62 -20.68 35.04 11.01
C ASN A 62 -20.01 34.06 10.03
N HIS A 63 -20.77 33.61 9.03
CA HIS A 63 -20.28 32.65 8.03
C HIS A 63 -19.00 33.12 7.30
N ASN A 64 -18.94 34.41 6.93
CA ASN A 64 -17.78 34.98 6.24
C ASN A 64 -16.54 35.02 7.14
N ASP A 65 -16.71 35.22 8.44
CA ASP A 65 -15.63 35.13 9.42
C ASP A 65 -15.07 33.70 9.52
N GLY A 66 -15.94 32.69 9.43
CA GLY A 66 -15.53 31.28 9.32
C GLY A 66 -14.65 31.00 8.10
N VAL A 67 -15.09 31.45 6.93
CA VAL A 67 -14.33 31.30 5.68
C VAL A 67 -12.94 31.95 5.81
N ARG A 68 -12.87 33.14 6.44
CA ARG A 68 -11.60 33.84 6.69
C ARG A 68 -10.68 33.06 7.63
N VAL A 69 -11.21 32.51 8.73
CA VAL A 69 -10.45 31.66 9.67
C VAL A 69 -9.98 30.37 8.99
N GLN A 70 -10.80 29.79 8.11
CA GLN A 70 -10.46 28.57 7.38
C GLN A 70 -9.30 28.81 6.40
N ASN A 71 -9.34 29.92 5.67
CA ASN A 71 -8.26 30.33 4.79
C ASN A 71 -6.96 30.61 5.56
N ALA A 72 -7.06 31.24 6.74
CA ALA A 72 -5.90 31.45 7.61
C ALA A 72 -5.27 30.13 8.09
N ILE A 73 -6.09 29.14 8.50
CA ILE A 73 -5.63 27.79 8.86
C ILE A 73 -4.94 27.13 7.66
N HIS A 74 -5.51 27.24 6.46
CA HIS A 74 -4.94 26.62 5.27
C HIS A 74 -3.57 27.20 4.91
N ILE A 75 -3.42 28.52 4.96
CA ILE A 75 -2.15 29.22 4.69
C ILE A 75 -1.08 28.80 5.71
N VAL A 76 -1.46 28.76 6.99
CA VAL A 76 -0.55 28.36 8.08
C VAL A 76 -0.12 26.89 7.92
N ASN A 77 -1.06 25.98 7.64
CA ASN A 77 -0.76 24.55 7.46
C ASN A 77 0.05 24.27 6.19
N ARG A 78 -0.14 25.06 5.13
CA ARG A 78 0.68 24.98 3.92
C ARG A 78 2.12 25.41 4.21
N ALA A 79 2.31 26.56 4.86
CA ALA A 79 3.63 27.05 5.24
C ALA A 79 4.38 26.10 6.18
N LEU A 80 3.67 25.39 7.07
CA LEU A 80 4.26 24.37 7.95
C LEU A 80 4.69 23.09 7.22
N ARG A 81 3.97 22.71 6.16
CA ARG A 81 4.30 21.52 5.35
C ARG A 81 5.49 21.74 4.43
N GLU A 82 5.64 22.95 3.91
CA GLU A 82 6.67 23.23 2.90
C GLU A 82 8.10 23.32 3.51
N HIS A 83 8.29 23.65 4.80
CA HIS A 83 9.65 23.89 5.36
C HIS A 83 9.88 23.43 6.83
N PRO A 84 10.34 22.19 7.10
CA PRO A 84 10.30 21.60 8.44
C PRO A 84 11.30 22.04 9.54
N PRO A 85 12.56 22.51 9.35
CA PRO A 85 13.49 22.57 10.51
C PRO A 85 14.03 23.93 11.00
N ARG A 86 13.53 25.10 10.58
CA ARG A 86 13.98 26.40 11.16
C ARG A 86 12.81 27.35 11.46
N LEU A 87 12.08 27.01 12.52
CA LEU A 87 10.77 27.57 12.83
C LEU A 87 10.78 28.91 13.61
N GLU A 88 11.82 29.33 14.34
CA GLU A 88 11.67 30.50 15.24
C GLU A 88 12.03 31.86 14.61
N GLU A 89 13.20 32.02 14.00
CA GLU A 89 13.61 33.32 13.41
C GLU A 89 12.77 33.70 12.18
N ARG A 90 12.28 32.72 11.43
CA ARG A 90 11.43 32.96 10.25
C ARG A 90 9.96 33.17 10.60
N LYS A 91 9.45 32.72 11.76
CA LYS A 91 8.08 33.08 12.20
C LYS A 91 7.95 34.58 12.44
N ILE A 92 8.99 35.22 12.96
CA ILE A 92 9.08 36.68 13.14
C ILE A 92 9.13 37.38 11.77
N HIS A 93 9.93 36.87 10.83
CA HIS A 93 10.04 37.43 9.48
C HIS A 93 8.78 37.22 8.62
N LEU A 94 8.09 36.09 8.79
CA LEU A 94 6.82 35.78 8.12
C LEU A 94 5.68 36.65 8.66
N GLY A 95 5.66 36.94 9.96
CA GLY A 95 4.77 37.94 10.54
C GLY A 95 5.01 39.36 9.99
N GLN A 96 6.27 39.71 9.70
CA GLN A 96 6.63 40.99 9.08
C GLN A 96 6.29 41.06 7.57
N GLN A 97 6.44 39.95 6.82
CA GLN A 97 6.04 39.88 5.41
C GLN A 97 4.51 39.87 5.23
N LEU A 98 3.77 39.19 6.10
CA LEU A 98 2.31 39.17 6.07
C LEU A 98 1.71 40.55 6.41
N ALA A 99 2.39 41.36 7.21
CA ALA A 99 2.01 42.75 7.50
C ALA A 99 2.11 43.69 6.28
N GLY A 100 2.84 43.31 5.23
CA GLY A 100 2.96 44.08 3.98
C GLY A 100 1.88 43.78 2.95
N THR A 101 1.06 42.75 3.15
CA THR A 101 -0.05 42.41 2.25
C THR A 101 -1.33 43.10 2.72
N GLY A 102 -2.02 43.81 1.82
CA GLY A 102 -3.21 44.64 2.12
C GLY A 102 -4.43 43.91 2.70
N HIS A 103 -4.29 42.65 3.12
CA HIS A 103 -5.28 41.87 3.85
C HIS A 103 -5.05 41.88 5.39
N TRP A 104 -4.02 42.58 5.86
CA TRP A 104 -3.72 42.75 7.29
C TRP A 104 -4.77 43.57 8.04
N GLU A 105 -5.58 44.44 7.42
CA GLU A 105 -6.59 45.23 8.14
C GLU A 105 -7.74 44.37 8.71
N ASP A 106 -8.10 43.27 8.04
CA ASP A 106 -9.14 42.35 8.51
C ASP A 106 -8.62 41.46 9.65
N VAL A 107 -7.36 41.04 9.59
CA VAL A 107 -6.67 40.31 10.68
C VAL A 107 -6.38 41.26 11.85
N ARG A 108 -6.06 42.54 11.59
CA ARG A 108 -5.86 43.61 12.56
C ARG A 108 -7.16 44.03 13.25
N ARG A 109 -8.33 43.90 12.61
CA ARG A 109 -9.63 44.04 13.29
C ARG A 109 -9.90 42.92 14.28
N LEU A 110 -9.48 41.69 13.95
CA LEU A 110 -9.56 40.52 14.84
C LEU A 110 -8.51 40.55 15.97
N ALA A 111 -7.30 41.04 15.68
CA ALA A 111 -6.20 41.19 16.64
C ALA A 111 -6.18 42.56 17.34
N GLY A 112 -7.17 43.43 17.10
CA GLY A 112 -7.18 44.84 17.47
C GLY A 112 -7.32 45.14 18.97
N VAL A 113 -7.36 44.13 19.83
CA VAL A 113 -7.20 44.28 21.28
C VAL A 113 -5.73 44.33 21.69
N TYR A 114 -4.84 43.78 20.85
CA TYR A 114 -3.52 43.36 21.30
C TYR A 114 -2.40 44.39 21.07
N LEU A 115 -2.57 45.35 20.16
CA LEU A 115 -1.50 46.30 19.80
C LEU A 115 -1.55 47.65 20.52
N ASP A 116 -2.69 48.04 21.11
CA ASP A 116 -2.80 49.30 21.86
C ASP A 116 -2.02 49.26 23.19
N GLY A 117 -1.72 48.06 23.71
CA GLY A 117 -0.89 47.87 24.91
C GLY A 117 0.62 47.78 24.67
N TRP A 118 1.06 47.52 23.42
CA TRP A 118 2.47 47.25 23.13
C TRP A 118 3.21 48.44 22.52
N ILE A 119 2.52 49.36 21.84
CA ILE A 119 3.11 50.62 21.34
C ILE A 119 3.48 51.58 22.49
N GLY A 120 2.91 51.41 23.69
CA GLY A 120 3.26 52.21 24.86
C GLY A 120 4.55 51.83 25.59
N ARG A 121 5.33 50.82 25.13
CA ARG A 121 6.54 50.36 25.87
C ARG A 121 7.83 50.27 25.05
N THR A 122 7.83 50.59 23.76
CA THR A 122 9.02 50.49 22.90
C THR A 122 9.63 51.84 22.47
N GLU A 123 9.25 52.95 23.12
CA GLU A 123 9.98 54.23 22.97
C GLU A 123 11.04 54.49 24.08
N ALA A 124 11.27 53.55 25.00
CA ALA A 124 12.17 53.80 26.14
C ALA A 124 13.58 53.17 26.05
N THR A 125 13.93 52.43 25.01
CA THR A 125 15.27 51.81 24.91
C THR A 125 15.75 51.71 23.48
N ALA A 126 16.14 52.86 22.93
CA ALA A 126 16.96 52.94 21.74
C ALA A 126 17.97 54.09 21.90
N MET A 127 19.03 53.88 22.69
CA MET A 127 20.27 54.65 22.58
C MET A 127 21.50 53.82 23.00
N SER A 128 22.51 53.82 22.11
CA SER A 128 23.87 53.23 22.20
C SER A 128 23.92 51.70 22.15
N VAL A 129 24.72 51.05 21.29
CA VAL A 129 26.19 51.10 21.20
C VAL A 129 26.65 50.60 19.80
N THR A 130 27.77 51.16 19.34
CA THR A 130 28.51 50.97 18.08
C THR A 130 29.18 49.59 17.89
N PRO A 131 29.62 49.23 16.66
CA PRO A 131 30.17 47.91 16.34
C PRO A 131 31.71 47.83 16.43
N GLY A 132 32.23 46.66 16.81
CA GLY A 132 33.65 46.29 16.78
C GLY A 132 33.87 44.79 16.46
N PRO A 133 35.06 44.37 15.99
CA PRO A 133 35.20 43.38 14.92
C PRO A 133 35.64 41.96 15.34
N LEU A 134 35.54 41.06 14.33
CA LEU A 134 35.93 39.64 14.20
C LEU A 134 37.23 39.19 14.93
N ASP A 135 37.23 37.94 15.43
CA ASP A 135 38.36 36.99 15.29
C ASP A 135 38.04 35.49 15.64
N ILE A 136 38.35 34.60 14.68
CA ILE A 136 39.15 33.34 14.69
C ILE A 136 38.89 32.16 15.71
N LEU A 137 38.32 31.04 15.17
CA LEU A 137 38.60 29.55 15.29
C LEU A 137 38.79 28.82 16.67
N PRO A 138 38.77 27.45 16.81
CA PRO A 138 38.60 26.34 15.83
C PRO A 138 37.68 25.12 16.21
N LYS A 139 37.50 24.29 15.18
CA LYS A 139 37.05 22.88 15.02
C LYS A 139 37.26 21.89 16.19
N ASN A 140 36.21 21.11 16.52
CA ASN A 140 36.14 19.62 16.52
C ASN A 140 34.97 19.12 17.39
N PHE A 141 33.89 18.61 16.78
CA PHE A 141 32.90 17.79 17.50
C PHE A 141 32.39 16.65 16.61
N ASN A 142 32.69 15.42 17.02
CA ASN A 142 32.59 14.21 16.22
C ASN A 142 31.20 13.57 16.37
N LYS A 143 30.29 13.82 15.42
CA LYS A 143 28.87 13.36 15.43
C LYS A 143 28.66 11.86 15.17
N LYS A 144 29.70 11.09 14.86
CA LYS A 144 29.56 9.68 14.43
C LYS A 144 29.27 8.65 15.55
N ARG A 145 29.32 9.02 16.83
CA ARG A 145 29.23 8.04 17.94
C ARG A 145 27.87 7.91 18.63
N LEU A 146 26.91 8.81 18.32
CA LEU A 146 25.57 8.77 18.92
C LEU A 146 24.54 8.01 18.07
N PHE A 147 24.69 7.99 16.74
CA PHE A 147 23.78 7.29 15.84
C PHE A 147 23.96 5.76 15.83
N SER A 148 25.19 5.24 16.05
CA SER A 148 25.45 3.80 16.02
C SER A 148 24.90 3.04 17.23
N ASN A 149 24.72 3.71 18.37
CA ASN A 149 24.22 3.08 19.60
C ASN A 149 22.68 3.04 19.67
N GLN A 150 21.99 3.89 18.90
CA GLN A 150 20.53 3.91 18.83
C GLN A 150 20.01 2.81 17.88
N ILE A 151 20.72 2.58 16.77
CA ILE A 151 20.41 1.51 15.80
C ILE A 151 20.72 0.12 16.38
N ARG A 152 21.82 -0.04 17.13
CA ARG A 152 22.14 -1.31 17.83
C ARG A 152 21.15 -1.67 18.95
N ARG A 153 20.53 -0.68 19.59
CA ARG A 153 19.50 -0.91 20.62
C ARG A 153 18.14 -1.30 20.01
N GLN A 154 17.81 -0.78 18.83
CA GLN A 154 16.60 -1.20 18.10
C GLN A 154 16.74 -2.59 17.47
N GLN A 155 17.93 -2.97 16.99
CA GLN A 155 18.16 -4.30 16.41
C GLN A 155 18.22 -5.43 17.45
N ASN A 156 18.72 -5.17 18.66
CA ASN A 156 18.77 -6.19 19.72
C ASN A 156 17.41 -6.46 20.40
N HIS A 157 16.44 -5.53 20.32
CA HIS A 157 15.07 -5.81 20.78
C HIS A 157 14.26 -6.65 19.79
N LYS A 158 14.66 -6.68 18.51
CA LYS A 158 14.01 -7.50 17.47
C LYS A 158 14.43 -8.98 17.56
N LEU A 159 15.67 -9.25 17.99
CA LEU A 159 16.25 -10.60 18.01
C LEU A 159 15.77 -11.49 19.19
N LEU A 160 15.28 -10.89 20.28
CA LEU A 160 14.72 -11.63 21.43
C LEU A 160 13.21 -11.88 21.31
N ALA A 161 12.53 -11.28 20.34
CA ALA A 161 11.10 -11.50 20.08
C ALA A 161 10.82 -12.72 19.18
N ASP A 162 11.77 -13.15 18.36
CA ASP A 162 11.58 -14.25 17.40
C ASP A 162 11.73 -15.66 18.01
N LEU A 163 12.41 -15.79 19.15
CA LEU A 163 12.54 -17.07 19.86
C LEU A 163 11.30 -17.48 20.66
N SER A 164 10.27 -16.62 20.74
CA SER A 164 9.00 -16.85 21.45
C SER A 164 7.90 -17.46 20.56
N LEU A 165 8.06 -17.49 19.23
CA LEU A 165 6.95 -17.75 18.31
C LEU A 165 6.61 -19.24 18.16
N ARG A 166 7.60 -20.13 18.30
CA ARG A 166 7.39 -21.58 18.23
C ARG A 166 6.75 -22.14 19.51
N THR A 167 7.09 -21.57 20.66
CA THR A 167 6.46 -21.91 21.95
C THR A 167 5.02 -21.39 22.02
N ALA A 168 4.71 -20.25 21.39
CA ALA A 168 3.37 -19.64 21.32
C ALA A 168 2.33 -20.41 20.49
N LEU A 169 2.77 -21.26 19.56
CA LEU A 169 1.92 -22.06 18.68
C LEU A 169 1.20 -23.18 19.44
N GLU A 170 1.90 -23.87 20.35
CA GLU A 170 1.30 -24.83 21.27
C GLU A 170 0.48 -24.14 22.37
N THR A 171 0.86 -22.92 22.78
CA THR A 171 0.19 -22.25 23.91
C THR A 171 -1.24 -21.80 23.62
N THR A 172 -1.75 -21.82 22.38
CA THR A 172 -3.06 -21.18 22.10
C THR A 172 -4.18 -22.11 21.65
N SER A 173 -3.92 -23.29 21.08
CA SER A 173 -4.91 -24.37 21.21
C SER A 173 -5.11 -24.61 22.70
N ASN A 174 -4.00 -24.72 23.43
CA ASN A 174 -4.00 -24.75 24.89
C ASN A 174 -4.65 -23.50 25.49
N ALA A 175 -4.45 -22.27 25.01
CA ALA A 175 -5.10 -21.09 25.63
C ALA A 175 -6.61 -21.04 25.38
N LEU A 176 -7.09 -21.44 24.20
CA LEU A 176 -8.54 -21.50 23.92
C LEU A 176 -9.19 -22.69 24.63
N GLU A 177 -8.52 -23.84 24.68
CA GLU A 177 -8.93 -25.00 25.47
C GLU A 177 -8.93 -24.66 26.97
N ASN A 178 -7.87 -24.03 27.49
CA ASN A 178 -7.79 -23.55 28.87
C ASN A 178 -8.83 -22.46 29.16
N PHE A 179 -9.21 -21.64 28.17
CA PHE A 179 -10.28 -20.65 28.31
C PHE A 179 -11.65 -21.31 28.44
N LEU A 180 -11.87 -22.49 27.85
CA LEU A 180 -13.14 -23.21 27.94
C LEU A 180 -13.15 -24.32 29.01
N ASP A 181 -12.00 -24.65 29.60
CA ASP A 181 -11.88 -25.72 30.59
C ASP A 181 -12.75 -25.45 31.83
N GLY A 182 -13.60 -26.43 32.17
CA GLY A 182 -14.55 -26.33 33.28
C GLY A 182 -15.68 -25.30 33.10
N ILE A 183 -15.82 -24.67 31.92
CA ILE A 183 -16.83 -23.65 31.67
C ILE A 183 -18.12 -24.28 31.12
N SER A 184 -19.26 -23.94 31.73
CA SER A 184 -20.59 -24.36 31.29
C SER A 184 -21.41 -23.23 30.68
N GLU A 185 -20.97 -21.97 30.84
CA GLU A 185 -21.73 -20.78 30.46
C GLU A 185 -20.80 -19.68 29.96
N LEU A 186 -21.15 -19.02 28.86
CA LEU A 186 -20.41 -17.94 28.23
C LEU A 186 -21.34 -16.79 27.85
N THR A 187 -20.83 -15.57 27.88
CA THR A 187 -21.52 -14.37 27.37
C THR A 187 -20.68 -13.68 26.30
N LEU A 188 -21.27 -13.43 25.15
CA LEU A 188 -20.69 -12.68 24.05
C LEU A 188 -21.30 -11.27 23.99
N TYR A 189 -20.45 -10.25 24.13
CA TYR A 189 -20.83 -8.84 23.94
C TYR A 189 -20.39 -8.39 22.55
N ILE A 190 -21.25 -7.70 21.81
CA ILE A 190 -21.02 -7.31 20.41
C ILE A 190 -21.34 -5.83 20.21
N ASP A 191 -20.51 -5.17 19.42
CA ASP A 191 -20.69 -3.82 18.90
C ASP A 191 -20.07 -3.77 17.49
N GLU A 192 -20.37 -2.75 16.71
CA GLU A 192 -19.87 -2.57 15.37
C GLU A 192 -19.43 -1.13 15.11
N ALA A 193 -18.49 -0.99 14.19
CA ALA A 193 -18.01 0.31 13.79
C ALA A 193 -17.97 0.40 12.26
N TRP A 194 -18.63 1.44 11.75
CA TRP A 194 -18.71 1.74 10.32
C TRP A 194 -17.91 3.01 10.00
N PRO A 195 -17.29 3.11 8.80
CA PRO A 195 -16.68 4.35 8.34
C PRO A 195 -17.74 5.47 8.31
N VAL A 196 -17.50 6.57 9.03
CA VAL A 196 -18.46 7.69 9.09
C VAL A 196 -18.35 8.54 7.82
N GLU A 197 -19.46 8.67 7.09
CA GLU A 197 -19.60 9.48 5.88
C GLU A 197 -19.17 10.95 6.09
N ARG A 198 -17.93 11.27 5.76
CA ARG A 198 -17.54 12.63 5.32
C ARG A 198 -16.65 12.53 4.10
N GLY A 199 -17.24 12.06 3.00
CA GLY A 199 -16.64 12.11 1.67
C GLY A 199 -15.54 11.08 1.37
N SER A 200 -15.38 10.02 2.18
CA SER A 200 -14.50 8.90 1.85
C SER A 200 -15.20 7.84 1.00
N ILE A 201 -14.43 7.22 0.11
CA ILE A 201 -14.85 6.38 -1.01
C ILE A 201 -15.19 4.92 -0.59
N ASP A 202 -14.78 4.48 0.61
CA ASP A 202 -14.88 3.07 1.01
C ASP A 202 -16.12 2.79 1.87
N ARG A 203 -17.30 2.75 1.24
CA ARG A 203 -18.58 2.37 1.89
C ARG A 203 -18.70 0.87 2.17
N ASN A 204 -17.80 0.09 1.60
CA ASN A 204 -17.79 -1.37 1.62
C ASN A 204 -17.02 -1.99 2.81
N GLU A 205 -16.51 -1.17 3.72
CA GLU A 205 -15.76 -1.62 4.90
C GLU A 205 -16.57 -1.47 6.20
N GLY A 206 -16.23 -2.27 7.20
CA GLY A 206 -16.84 -2.22 8.52
C GLY A 206 -16.12 -3.14 9.50
N VAL A 207 -16.56 -3.18 10.75
CA VAL A 207 -15.96 -4.04 11.77
C VAL A 207 -17.03 -4.47 12.75
N ILE A 208 -17.07 -5.77 13.07
CA ILE A 208 -17.78 -6.27 14.25
C ILE A 208 -16.73 -6.54 15.34
N GLY A 209 -16.81 -5.78 16.42
CA GLY A 209 -16.03 -6.01 17.63
C GLY A 209 -16.80 -6.93 18.57
N GLY A 210 -16.09 -7.83 19.25
CA GLY A 210 -16.72 -8.72 20.21
C GLY A 210 -15.86 -9.02 21.43
N LEU A 211 -16.50 -9.33 22.54
CA LEU A 211 -15.85 -9.81 23.74
C LEU A 211 -16.58 -11.04 24.28
N LEU A 212 -15.92 -12.19 24.26
CA LEU A 212 -16.45 -13.42 24.83
C LEU A 212 -15.95 -13.57 26.27
N CYS A 213 -16.87 -13.71 27.21
CA CYS A 213 -16.65 -13.71 28.65
C CYS A 213 -17.11 -15.03 29.29
N GLN A 214 -16.39 -15.51 30.29
CA GLN A 214 -16.80 -16.67 31.09
C GLN A 214 -17.93 -16.32 32.06
N GLY A 215 -19.05 -17.06 32.00
CA GLY A 215 -20.21 -16.89 32.88
C GLY A 215 -21.38 -16.10 32.26
N PRO A 216 -22.45 -15.86 33.03
CA PRO A 216 -23.68 -15.23 32.57
C PRO A 216 -23.53 -13.70 32.43
N PRO A 217 -24.47 -13.01 31.76
CA PRO A 217 -24.34 -11.59 31.42
C PRO A 217 -24.23 -10.63 32.61
N GLU A 218 -24.72 -11.04 33.79
CA GLU A 218 -24.66 -10.25 35.02
C GLU A 218 -23.30 -10.35 35.72
N TYR A 219 -22.41 -11.24 35.26
CA TYR A 219 -21.13 -11.49 35.89
C TYR A 219 -20.11 -10.39 35.54
N LEU A 220 -19.70 -9.62 36.54
CA LEU A 220 -18.67 -8.59 36.40
C LEU A 220 -17.34 -9.08 36.99
N PHE A 221 -16.31 -9.15 36.14
CA PHE A 221 -14.96 -9.52 36.52
C PHE A 221 -14.28 -8.40 37.31
N LYS A 222 -13.63 -8.76 38.42
CA LYS A 222 -12.77 -7.81 39.15
C LYS A 222 -11.54 -7.39 38.34
N THR A 223 -11.07 -8.25 37.45
CA THR A 223 -9.90 -8.06 36.60
C THR A 223 -10.19 -7.23 35.35
N LEU A 224 -11.46 -7.08 34.97
CA LEU A 224 -11.89 -6.27 33.83
C LEU A 224 -12.88 -5.19 34.29
N PRO A 225 -12.39 -3.97 34.63
CA PRO A 225 -13.22 -2.91 35.16
C PRO A 225 -14.22 -2.40 34.11
N ALA A 226 -15.35 -1.85 34.55
CA ALA A 226 -16.27 -1.16 33.64
C ALA A 226 -15.58 0.07 33.01
N ILE A 227 -15.83 0.29 31.72
CA ILE A 227 -15.34 1.46 30.98
C ILE A 227 -16.52 2.22 30.37
N ALA A 228 -16.32 3.51 30.09
CA ALA A 228 -17.30 4.29 29.36
C ALA A 228 -17.34 3.88 27.87
N THR A 229 -18.44 4.18 27.19
CA THR A 229 -18.51 4.09 25.73
C THR A 229 -17.59 5.12 25.08
N HIS A 230 -17.18 4.86 23.85
CA HIS A 230 -16.31 5.74 23.06
C HIS A 230 -14.96 6.07 23.72
N VAL A 231 -14.47 5.18 24.59
CA VAL A 231 -13.18 5.34 25.28
C VAL A 231 -12.01 5.44 24.29
N TYR A 232 -12.14 4.91 23.07
CA TYR A 232 -11.17 5.07 21.98
C TYR A 232 -10.85 6.53 21.65
N GLN A 233 -11.76 7.48 21.92
CA GLN A 233 -11.53 8.92 21.73
C GLN A 233 -10.51 9.49 22.74
N ARG A 234 -10.15 8.73 23.78
CA ARG A 234 -9.22 9.10 24.85
C ARG A 234 -8.06 8.10 24.86
N PRO A 235 -7.00 8.33 24.07
CA PRO A 235 -5.95 7.33 23.80
C PRO A 235 -5.34 6.68 25.05
N LEU A 236 -5.13 7.46 26.12
CA LEU A 236 -4.58 6.96 27.39
C LEU A 236 -5.55 6.01 28.11
N GLN A 237 -6.85 6.35 28.14
CA GLN A 237 -7.87 5.50 28.76
C GLN A 237 -8.12 4.24 27.92
N ALA A 238 -8.16 4.38 26.59
CA ALA A 238 -8.25 3.26 25.66
C ALA A 238 -7.11 2.27 25.86
N ARG A 239 -5.87 2.78 25.97
CA ARG A 239 -4.70 1.97 26.23
C ARG A 239 -4.82 1.21 27.56
N GLN A 240 -5.20 1.88 28.64
CA GLN A 240 -5.38 1.25 29.96
C GLN A 240 -6.47 0.16 29.92
N ALA A 241 -7.59 0.44 29.25
CA ALA A 241 -8.66 -0.54 29.07
C ALA A 241 -8.15 -1.79 28.31
N LEU A 242 -7.37 -1.61 27.25
CA LEU A 242 -6.76 -2.72 26.50
C LEU A 242 -5.72 -3.49 27.32
N GLU A 243 -4.91 -2.82 28.14
CA GLU A 243 -3.98 -3.47 29.07
C GLU A 243 -4.72 -4.37 30.08
N HIS A 244 -5.85 -3.87 30.64
CA HIS A 244 -6.72 -4.69 31.49
C HIS A 244 -7.31 -5.87 30.74
N LEU A 245 -7.83 -5.65 29.52
CA LEU A 245 -8.40 -6.68 28.69
C LEU A 245 -7.41 -7.81 28.38
N TRP A 246 -6.18 -7.48 27.95
CA TRP A 246 -5.16 -8.50 27.65
C TRP A 246 -4.65 -9.25 28.88
N SER A 247 -4.80 -8.66 30.07
CA SER A 247 -4.46 -9.33 31.33
C SER A 247 -5.58 -10.22 31.87
N CYS A 248 -6.79 -10.15 31.31
CA CYS A 248 -7.95 -10.90 31.77
C CYS A 248 -8.01 -12.27 31.09
N SER A 249 -7.71 -13.36 31.83
CA SER A 249 -7.81 -14.73 31.31
C SER A 249 -9.24 -15.24 31.16
N GLN A 250 -10.23 -14.49 31.65
CA GLN A 250 -11.65 -14.86 31.61
C GLN A 250 -12.40 -14.23 30.44
N CYS A 251 -11.67 -13.49 29.58
CA CYS A 251 -12.23 -12.86 28.40
C CYS A 251 -11.38 -13.14 27.16
N LEU A 252 -12.04 -13.29 26.01
CA LEU A 252 -11.41 -13.46 24.71
C LEU A 252 -11.87 -12.34 23.77
N PRO A 253 -10.97 -11.43 23.33
CA PRO A 253 -11.31 -10.39 22.37
C PRO A 253 -11.50 -10.97 20.97
N LEU A 254 -12.54 -10.50 20.28
CA LEU A 254 -12.90 -10.86 18.91
C LEU A 254 -12.94 -9.61 18.05
N ILE A 255 -12.39 -9.70 16.83
CA ILE A 255 -12.40 -8.60 15.86
C ILE A 255 -12.63 -9.20 14.48
N PHE A 256 -13.76 -8.85 13.87
CA PHE A 256 -14.13 -9.28 12.53
C PHE A 256 -14.15 -8.08 11.59
N PRO A 257 -13.00 -7.71 10.97
CA PRO A 257 -13.01 -6.68 9.95
C PRO A 257 -13.75 -7.19 8.72
N LEU A 258 -14.57 -6.31 8.15
CA LEU A 258 -15.49 -6.58 7.06
C LEU A 258 -15.00 -5.84 5.82
N ARG A 259 -15.03 -6.53 4.68
CA ARG A 259 -14.84 -5.91 3.37
C ARG A 259 -15.75 -6.57 2.36
N LEU A 260 -16.68 -5.80 1.79
CA LEU A 260 -17.53 -6.27 0.70
C LEU A 260 -16.79 -6.18 -0.64
N PRO A 261 -17.11 -7.07 -1.61
CA PRO A 261 -16.39 -7.17 -2.87
C PRO A 261 -16.54 -5.92 -3.76
N ARG A 262 -17.67 -5.22 -3.64
CA ARG A 262 -17.98 -4.04 -4.45
C ARG A 262 -17.93 -2.76 -3.63
N GLU A 263 -17.32 -1.73 -4.20
CA GLU A 263 -17.13 -0.42 -3.55
C GLU A 263 -18.45 0.36 -3.36
N ASP A 264 -19.49 0.06 -4.15
CA ASP A 264 -20.80 0.69 -4.05
C ASP A 264 -21.73 0.04 -3.02
N GLU A 265 -21.38 -1.13 -2.50
CA GLU A 265 -22.15 -1.82 -1.47
C GLU A 265 -21.83 -1.26 -0.07
N HIS A 266 -22.87 -1.08 0.75
CA HIS A 266 -22.70 -0.58 2.11
C HIS A 266 -22.70 -1.76 3.10
N ALA A 267 -21.58 -2.00 3.79
CA ALA A 267 -21.44 -3.15 4.68
C ALA A 267 -22.51 -3.17 5.80
N GLY A 268 -22.92 -1.99 6.28
CA GLY A 268 -24.00 -1.84 7.26
C GLY A 268 -25.38 -2.36 6.80
N ILE A 269 -25.67 -2.41 5.50
CA ILE A 269 -26.93 -2.98 4.98
C ILE A 269 -26.97 -4.50 5.22
N HIS A 270 -25.81 -5.14 5.30
CA HIS A 270 -25.67 -6.58 5.48
C HIS A 270 -25.37 -6.97 6.94
N TYR A 271 -25.53 -6.04 7.90
CA TYR A 271 -25.15 -6.26 9.29
C TYR A 271 -25.74 -7.54 9.88
N ASP A 272 -27.05 -7.75 9.78
CA ASP A 272 -27.70 -8.95 10.35
C ASP A 272 -27.09 -10.24 9.79
N LEU A 273 -26.81 -10.29 8.49
CA LEU A 273 -26.21 -11.46 7.85
C LEU A 273 -24.75 -11.65 8.27
N LEU A 274 -23.99 -10.56 8.39
CA LEU A 274 -22.60 -10.59 8.87
C LEU A 274 -22.51 -11.01 10.34
N LEU A 275 -23.44 -10.54 11.18
CA LEU A 275 -23.57 -10.96 12.57
C LEU A 275 -23.87 -12.46 12.67
N GLN A 276 -24.79 -12.97 11.84
CA GLN A 276 -25.07 -14.40 11.73
C GLN A 276 -23.81 -15.19 11.32
N GLN A 277 -23.04 -14.70 10.34
CA GLN A 277 -21.78 -15.35 9.95
C GLN A 277 -20.74 -15.29 11.08
N ALA A 278 -20.62 -14.18 11.80
CA ALA A 278 -19.70 -14.05 12.94
C ALA A 278 -20.03 -15.05 14.05
N LEU A 279 -21.32 -15.24 14.38
CA LEU A 279 -21.76 -16.23 15.37
C LEU A 279 -21.47 -17.67 14.92
N ARG A 280 -21.77 -18.00 13.66
CA ARG A 280 -21.47 -19.32 13.09
C ARG A 280 -19.98 -19.59 13.04
N LEU A 281 -19.18 -18.61 12.63
CA LEU A 281 -17.72 -18.69 12.61
C LEU A 281 -17.16 -18.94 14.01
N LEU A 282 -17.64 -18.17 14.99
CA LEU A 282 -17.22 -18.28 16.39
C LEU A 282 -17.52 -19.68 16.95
N CYS A 283 -18.77 -20.12 16.85
CA CYS A 283 -19.25 -21.37 17.44
C CYS A 283 -18.80 -22.61 16.65
N GLY A 284 -18.58 -22.47 15.34
CA GLY A 284 -18.32 -23.60 14.45
C GLY A 284 -16.85 -23.89 14.20
N TRP A 285 -15.98 -22.86 14.21
CA TRP A 285 -14.58 -22.99 13.79
C TRP A 285 -13.57 -22.31 14.70
N LEU A 286 -13.92 -21.19 15.34
CA LEU A 286 -12.95 -20.45 16.15
C LEU A 286 -12.78 -21.04 17.56
N LEU A 287 -13.89 -21.43 18.20
CA LEU A 287 -13.87 -22.09 19.50
C LEU A 287 -13.74 -23.61 19.33
N PRO A 288 -12.95 -24.30 20.17
CA PRO A 288 -12.79 -25.74 20.08
C PRO A 288 -14.09 -26.44 20.47
N ARG A 289 -14.32 -27.63 19.88
CA ARG A 289 -15.46 -28.47 20.23
C ARG A 289 -15.28 -29.02 21.64
N MET A 290 -16.29 -28.86 22.47
CA MET A 290 -16.27 -29.34 23.85
C MET A 290 -17.14 -30.61 24.00
N PRO A 291 -16.75 -31.53 24.90
CA PRO A 291 -17.55 -32.73 25.17
C PRO A 291 -18.88 -32.42 25.88
N GLN A 292 -18.98 -31.24 26.49
CA GLN A 292 -20.16 -30.76 27.19
C GLN A 292 -20.84 -29.63 26.41
N THR A 293 -22.16 -29.55 26.54
CA THR A 293 -22.92 -28.42 26.01
C THR A 293 -22.62 -27.16 26.82
N ILE A 294 -22.24 -26.08 26.12
CA ILE A 294 -22.01 -24.76 26.71
C ILE A 294 -23.25 -23.91 26.45
N ARG A 295 -23.73 -23.28 27.52
CA ARG A 295 -24.78 -22.28 27.41
C ARG A 295 -24.19 -20.95 26.95
N LEU A 296 -24.69 -20.42 25.84
CA LEU A 296 -24.24 -19.17 25.24
C LEU A 296 -25.30 -18.07 25.41
N HIS A 297 -24.87 -16.92 25.90
CA HIS A 297 -25.63 -15.68 25.92
C HIS A 297 -25.01 -14.68 24.94
N VAL A 298 -25.83 -13.97 24.18
CA VAL A 298 -25.37 -12.94 23.24
C VAL A 298 -26.05 -11.61 23.57
N CYS A 299 -25.24 -10.57 23.76
CA CYS A 299 -25.65 -9.21 24.06
C CYS A 299 -25.07 -8.26 23.00
N ALA A 300 -25.88 -7.84 22.04
CA ALA A 300 -25.47 -6.93 20.96
C ALA A 300 -26.00 -5.50 21.20
N GLU A 301 -25.29 -4.46 20.76
CA GLU A 301 -25.77 -3.08 20.85
C GLU A 301 -27.05 -2.89 20.02
N ALA A 302 -28.05 -2.21 20.60
CA ALA A 302 -29.25 -1.81 19.89
C ALA A 302 -29.00 -0.56 19.01
N ILE A 303 -28.92 -0.76 17.69
CA ILE A 303 -28.60 0.29 16.70
C ILE A 303 -29.86 1.04 16.22
N ALA A 304 -31.02 0.38 16.27
CA ALA A 304 -32.29 0.92 15.78
C ALA A 304 -33.50 0.32 16.52
N PRO A 305 -34.66 1.01 16.57
CA PRO A 305 -35.88 0.53 17.25
C PRO A 305 -36.58 -0.65 16.54
N ALA A 306 -35.98 -1.25 15.52
CA ALA A 306 -36.61 -2.23 14.63
C ALA A 306 -36.17 -3.69 14.84
N HIS A 307 -35.23 -3.96 15.74
CA HIS A 307 -34.80 -5.33 15.98
C HIS A 307 -35.81 -6.08 16.88
N PRO A 308 -36.19 -7.32 16.54
CA PRO A 308 -37.05 -8.13 17.40
C PRO A 308 -36.37 -8.36 18.75
N GLU A 309 -37.08 -8.09 19.84
CA GLU A 309 -36.58 -8.27 21.21
C GLU A 309 -37.05 -9.60 21.81
N GLY A 310 -36.24 -10.17 22.71
CA GLY A 310 -36.65 -11.29 23.56
C GLY A 310 -36.59 -12.67 22.88
N ASP A 311 -37.62 -13.49 23.15
CA ASP A 311 -37.64 -14.91 22.80
C ASP A 311 -37.57 -15.14 21.28
N GLU A 312 -38.17 -14.27 20.46
CA GLU A 312 -38.17 -14.42 18.99
C GLU A 312 -36.75 -14.36 18.38
N ALA A 313 -35.93 -13.40 18.83
CA ALA A 313 -34.54 -13.29 18.38
C ALA A 313 -33.69 -14.48 18.85
N THR A 314 -33.97 -14.98 20.06
CA THR A 314 -33.30 -16.16 20.61
C THR A 314 -33.64 -17.42 19.81
N GLU A 315 -34.92 -17.68 19.53
CA GLU A 315 -35.35 -18.83 18.73
C GLU A 315 -34.82 -18.75 17.29
N PHE A 316 -34.80 -17.56 16.67
CA PHE A 316 -34.24 -17.37 15.34
C PHE A 316 -32.76 -17.78 15.28
N HIS A 317 -31.93 -17.25 16.17
CA HIS A 317 -30.50 -17.55 16.19
C HIS A 317 -30.21 -18.98 16.69
N ARG A 318 -31.08 -19.55 17.54
CA ARG A 318 -30.99 -20.96 17.91
C ARG A 318 -31.27 -21.86 16.72
N GLY A 319 -32.31 -21.55 15.93
CA GLY A 319 -32.62 -22.24 14.67
C GLY A 319 -31.49 -22.14 13.65
N LEU A 320 -30.84 -20.97 13.55
CA LEU A 320 -29.66 -20.76 12.70
C LEU A 320 -28.51 -21.72 13.08
N LEU A 321 -28.22 -21.89 14.36
CA LEU A 321 -27.20 -22.82 14.84
C LEU A 321 -27.64 -24.29 14.69
N ALA A 322 -28.94 -24.58 14.75
CA ALA A 322 -29.50 -25.93 14.64
C ALA A 322 -29.70 -26.45 13.20
N GLY A 323 -29.39 -25.64 12.16
CA GLY A 323 -29.61 -25.97 10.75
C GLY A 323 -28.77 -27.14 10.20
N ASP A 324 -28.62 -27.24 8.87
CA ASP A 324 -28.04 -28.41 8.16
C ASP A 324 -26.64 -28.86 8.62
N SER A 325 -25.89 -28.00 9.32
CA SER A 325 -24.60 -28.32 9.95
C SER A 325 -24.70 -28.68 11.44
N GLY A 326 -25.87 -29.13 11.90
CA GLY A 326 -26.25 -29.24 13.31
C GLY A 326 -25.26 -29.98 14.21
N GLU A 327 -24.53 -31.00 13.70
CA GLU A 327 -23.50 -31.69 14.48
C GLU A 327 -22.34 -30.76 14.91
N ARG A 328 -22.00 -29.77 14.08
CA ARG A 328 -20.93 -28.80 14.39
C ARG A 328 -21.32 -27.90 15.55
N PHE A 329 -22.60 -27.55 15.64
CA PHE A 329 -23.12 -26.60 16.61
C PHE A 329 -23.82 -27.26 17.80
N ALA A 330 -23.98 -28.59 17.81
CA ALA A 330 -24.74 -29.33 18.81
C ALA A 330 -24.29 -29.15 20.27
N HIS A 331 -23.06 -28.67 20.49
CA HIS A 331 -22.51 -28.40 21.82
C HIS A 331 -22.78 -26.96 22.29
N TRP A 332 -23.52 -26.15 21.52
CA TRP A 332 -23.93 -24.80 21.90
C TRP A 332 -25.43 -24.77 22.19
N ASP A 333 -25.78 -24.39 23.42
CA ASP A 333 -27.15 -24.05 23.81
C ASP A 333 -27.28 -22.53 23.85
N LEU A 334 -27.83 -21.92 22.80
CA LEU A 334 -28.10 -20.48 22.79
C LEU A 334 -29.27 -20.19 23.75
N ALA A 335 -28.93 -19.79 24.97
CA ALA A 335 -29.91 -19.52 26.02
C ALA A 335 -30.61 -18.17 25.82
N THR A 336 -29.86 -17.13 25.46
CA THR A 336 -30.45 -15.80 25.24
C THR A 336 -29.71 -15.06 24.13
N PHE A 337 -30.46 -14.39 23.26
CA PHE A 337 -29.97 -13.35 22.37
C PHE A 337 -30.73 -12.06 22.67
N ALA A 338 -30.03 -10.98 23.03
CA ALA A 338 -30.66 -9.72 23.40
C ALA A 338 -29.92 -8.51 22.82
N TRP A 339 -30.71 -7.57 22.30
CA TRP A 339 -30.26 -6.21 21.99
C TRP A 339 -30.23 -5.39 23.28
N ARG A 340 -29.15 -4.66 23.53
CA ARG A 340 -28.89 -3.96 24.80
C ARG A 340 -28.38 -2.55 24.55
N ASP A 341 -28.50 -1.69 25.57
CA ASP A 341 -27.90 -0.35 25.57
C ASP A 341 -26.37 -0.45 25.47
N LYS A 342 -25.74 0.51 24.80
CA LYS A 342 -24.28 0.56 24.60
C LYS A 342 -23.47 0.50 25.91
N ASN A 343 -24.06 0.91 27.04
CA ASN A 343 -23.42 0.86 28.36
C ASN A 343 -23.63 -0.48 29.09
N PHE A 344 -24.33 -1.45 28.50
CA PHE A 344 -24.64 -2.72 29.14
C PHE A 344 -23.41 -3.64 29.20
N GLY A 345 -23.11 -4.14 30.41
CA GLY A 345 -22.07 -5.13 30.63
C GLY A 345 -20.72 -4.70 30.03
N TYR A 346 -20.22 -5.50 29.08
CA TYR A 346 -18.95 -5.26 28.41
C TYR A 346 -19.08 -4.85 26.93
N ILE A 347 -20.26 -4.40 26.47
CA ILE A 347 -20.41 -3.77 25.14
C ILE A 347 -19.42 -2.62 24.92
N PRO A 348 -19.11 -1.74 25.91
CA PRO A 348 -18.10 -0.70 25.73
C PRO A 348 -16.69 -1.22 25.34
N TYR A 349 -16.34 -2.46 25.68
CA TYR A 349 -15.11 -3.08 25.22
C TYR A 349 -15.21 -3.56 23.77
N ALA A 350 -16.38 -4.06 23.35
CA ALA A 350 -16.63 -4.40 21.95
C ALA A 350 -16.55 -3.14 21.06
N ASP A 351 -17.10 -2.00 21.50
CA ASP A 351 -16.96 -0.67 20.88
C ASP A 351 -15.48 -0.33 20.66
N LEU A 352 -14.69 -0.44 21.74
CA LEU A 352 -13.25 -0.16 21.72
C LEU A 352 -12.50 -1.08 20.73
N LEU A 353 -12.83 -2.36 20.68
CA LEU A 353 -12.22 -3.34 19.77
C LEU A 353 -12.60 -3.06 18.31
N ALA A 354 -13.86 -2.74 18.02
CA ALA A 354 -14.34 -2.42 16.67
C ALA A 354 -13.60 -1.18 16.10
N HIS A 355 -13.25 -0.22 16.95
CA HIS A 355 -12.51 0.98 16.55
C HIS A 355 -10.99 0.80 16.39
N LEU A 356 -10.39 -0.33 16.80
CA LEU A 356 -8.95 -0.59 16.61
C LEU A 356 -8.56 -0.77 15.14
N THR A 357 -9.46 -1.33 14.34
CA THR A 357 -9.29 -1.62 12.90
C THR A 357 -9.57 -0.42 12.01
N LEU A 358 -10.33 0.57 12.51
CA LEU A 358 -10.67 1.77 11.75
C LEU A 358 -9.49 2.76 11.76
N GLU A 359 -8.57 2.61 10.79
CA GLU A 359 -7.37 3.44 10.63
C GLU A 359 -7.64 4.90 10.16
N HIS A 360 -8.90 5.35 10.23
CA HIS A 360 -9.37 6.67 9.77
C HIS A 360 -8.92 7.83 10.66
N THR A 361 -8.49 7.57 11.90
CA THR A 361 -7.88 8.58 12.77
C THR A 361 -6.44 8.19 13.11
N GLU A 362 -5.55 9.18 13.25
CA GLU A 362 -4.18 8.93 13.72
C GLU A 362 -4.15 8.22 15.07
N VAL A 363 -5.14 8.52 15.94
CA VAL A 363 -5.32 7.88 17.25
C VAL A 363 -5.60 6.39 17.11
N ASN A 364 -6.60 6.01 16.30
CA ASN A 364 -6.94 4.60 16.10
C ASN A 364 -5.80 3.84 15.43
N ARG A 365 -5.14 4.45 14.44
CA ARG A 365 -3.95 3.86 13.81
C ARG A 365 -2.82 3.63 14.81
N ALA A 366 -2.57 4.58 15.71
CA ALA A 366 -1.57 4.44 16.76
C ALA A 366 -1.94 3.34 17.77
N LEU A 367 -3.20 3.29 18.20
CA LEU A 367 -3.71 2.25 19.12
C LEU A 367 -3.68 0.85 18.47
N GLY A 368 -4.09 0.75 17.20
CA GLY A 368 -4.07 -0.48 16.41
C GLY A 368 -2.66 -1.03 16.23
N ASN A 369 -1.70 -0.15 15.86
CA ASN A 369 -0.30 -0.52 15.73
C ASN A 369 0.34 -0.94 17.06
N TRP A 370 0.01 -0.24 18.16
CA TRP A 370 0.52 -0.59 19.49
C TRP A 370 -0.05 -1.92 20.00
N SER A 371 -1.34 -2.16 19.78
CA SER A 371 -2.02 -3.38 20.23
C SER A 371 -1.68 -4.62 19.43
N ASN A 372 -1.23 -4.45 18.18
CA ASN A 372 -0.95 -5.56 17.28
C ASN A 372 -2.15 -6.50 17.14
N PHE A 373 -3.36 -5.93 17.13
CA PHE A 373 -4.62 -6.67 17.25
C PHE A 373 -4.80 -7.74 16.16
N LYS A 374 -4.18 -7.56 14.98
CA LYS A 374 -4.18 -8.54 13.87
C LYS A 374 -3.57 -9.90 14.26
N LYS A 375 -2.79 -9.96 15.36
CA LYS A 375 -2.22 -11.20 15.90
C LYS A 375 -3.07 -11.86 16.99
N LEU A 376 -4.19 -11.26 17.38
CA LEU A 376 -5.08 -11.84 18.38
C LEU A 376 -5.69 -13.15 17.87
N PRO A 377 -5.94 -14.14 18.76
CA PRO A 377 -6.59 -15.38 18.35
C PRO A 377 -7.98 -15.15 17.74
N GLY A 378 -8.73 -14.17 18.26
CA GLY A 378 -10.06 -13.82 17.78
C GLY A 378 -10.11 -12.82 16.61
N TYR A 379 -8.98 -12.51 15.99
CA TYR A 379 -8.97 -11.69 14.78
C TYR A 379 -9.23 -12.56 13.54
N VAL A 380 -10.37 -12.36 12.89
CA VAL A 380 -10.73 -13.10 11.67
C VAL A 380 -11.38 -12.16 10.66
N PRO A 381 -10.73 -11.87 9.51
CA PRO A 381 -11.38 -11.16 8.42
C PRO A 381 -12.67 -11.89 8.02
N LEU A 382 -13.77 -11.15 7.90
CA LEU A 382 -15.10 -11.72 7.68
C LEU A 382 -15.71 -11.16 6.39
N SER A 383 -16.24 -12.05 5.57
CA SER A 383 -17.09 -11.74 4.42
C SER A 383 -18.38 -12.56 4.47
N LEU A 384 -19.32 -12.21 3.59
CA LEU A 384 -20.55 -12.98 3.38
C LEU A 384 -20.28 -14.41 2.89
N GLU A 385 -19.16 -14.63 2.20
CA GLU A 385 -18.79 -15.93 1.62
C GLU A 385 -17.92 -16.77 2.55
N LEU A 386 -17.38 -16.24 3.64
CA LEU A 386 -16.41 -16.95 4.46
C LEU A 386 -16.96 -18.25 5.05
N VAL A 387 -18.12 -18.18 5.71
CA VAL A 387 -18.73 -19.36 6.34
C VAL A 387 -19.23 -20.37 5.28
N PRO A 388 -19.98 -19.96 4.23
CA PRO A 388 -20.30 -20.87 3.14
C PRO A 388 -19.06 -21.55 2.53
N ARG A 389 -17.95 -20.81 2.40
CA ARG A 389 -16.68 -21.33 1.90
C ARG A 389 -16.08 -22.35 2.86
N LEU A 390 -16.06 -22.07 4.16
CA LEU A 390 -15.60 -23.03 5.17
C LEU A 390 -16.41 -24.33 5.14
N GLU A 391 -17.74 -24.24 5.00
CA GLU A 391 -18.62 -25.41 4.88
C GLU A 391 -18.30 -26.25 3.63
N ARG A 392 -18.04 -25.60 2.49
CA ARG A 392 -17.59 -26.31 1.27
C ARG A 392 -16.20 -26.92 1.43
N LEU A 393 -15.29 -26.24 2.14
CA LEU A 393 -13.93 -26.71 2.41
C LEU A 393 -13.88 -27.86 3.43
N GLU A 394 -14.89 -28.06 4.26
CA GLU A 394 -15.01 -29.27 5.09
C GLU A 394 -15.21 -30.52 4.28
N HIS A 395 -15.84 -30.38 3.12
CA HIS A 395 -16.06 -31.46 2.17
C HIS A 395 -15.11 -31.39 0.98
N LEU A 396 -13.92 -30.78 1.15
CA LEU A 396 -12.94 -30.57 0.09
C LEU A 396 -12.64 -31.85 -0.71
N GLU A 397 -12.55 -32.99 -0.04
CA GLU A 397 -12.28 -34.30 -0.64
C GLU A 397 -13.36 -34.79 -1.61
N HIS A 398 -14.59 -34.28 -1.45
CA HIS A 398 -15.76 -34.63 -2.27
C HIS A 398 -16.05 -33.55 -3.30
N SER A 399 -15.94 -32.27 -2.91
CA SER A 399 -16.26 -31.15 -3.79
C SER A 399 -15.15 -30.84 -4.79
N ALA A 400 -13.89 -31.14 -4.44
CA ALA A 400 -12.71 -30.72 -5.20
C ALA A 400 -12.75 -29.23 -5.59
N ASN A 401 -13.35 -28.36 -4.75
CA ASN A 401 -13.39 -26.92 -5.02
C ASN A 401 -12.11 -26.24 -4.51
N LEU A 402 -11.06 -26.25 -5.33
CA LEU A 402 -9.77 -25.67 -4.98
C LEU A 402 -9.74 -24.14 -5.11
N ALA A 403 -10.67 -23.54 -5.85
CA ALA A 403 -10.84 -22.09 -5.90
C ALA A 403 -11.17 -21.53 -4.51
N ASP A 404 -12.01 -22.22 -3.74
CA ASP A 404 -12.30 -21.85 -2.35
C ASP A 404 -11.06 -21.90 -1.45
N VAL A 405 -10.09 -22.78 -1.72
CA VAL A 405 -8.84 -22.83 -0.93
C VAL A 405 -8.02 -21.56 -1.15
N ILE A 406 -7.88 -21.14 -2.42
CA ILE A 406 -7.14 -19.93 -2.79
C ILE A 406 -7.85 -18.69 -2.24
N GLU A 407 -9.16 -18.56 -2.47
CA GLU A 407 -9.95 -17.42 -1.97
C GLU A 407 -9.94 -17.31 -0.45
N PHE A 408 -10.05 -18.44 0.26
CA PHE A 408 -9.93 -18.47 1.71
C PHE A 408 -8.58 -17.94 2.19
N ALA A 409 -7.48 -18.36 1.54
CA ALA A 409 -6.14 -17.91 1.89
C ALA A 409 -5.94 -16.42 1.61
N LEU A 410 -6.48 -15.92 0.50
CA LEU A 410 -6.43 -14.51 0.12
C LEU A 410 -7.21 -13.62 1.09
N GLU A 411 -8.39 -14.07 1.51
CA GLU A 411 -9.27 -13.35 2.42
C GLU A 411 -8.72 -13.32 3.85
N THR A 412 -8.28 -14.47 4.36
CA THR A 412 -7.84 -14.59 5.75
C THR A 412 -6.37 -14.20 5.95
N GLY A 413 -5.57 -14.17 4.88
CA GLY A 413 -4.16 -13.78 4.88
C GLY A 413 -3.35 -14.48 5.98
N ASP A 414 -2.50 -13.71 6.66
CA ASP A 414 -1.71 -14.19 7.79
C ASP A 414 -2.47 -14.10 9.13
N SER A 415 -3.81 -14.10 9.13
CA SER A 415 -4.55 -14.22 10.39
C SER A 415 -4.23 -15.55 11.06
N ARG A 416 -4.37 -15.59 12.39
CA ARG A 416 -4.13 -16.82 13.14
C ARG A 416 -5.10 -17.92 12.72
N PHE A 417 -6.37 -17.56 12.57
CA PHE A 417 -7.42 -18.45 12.08
C PHE A 417 -7.11 -19.01 10.70
N GLY A 418 -6.74 -18.15 9.75
CA GLY A 418 -6.33 -18.55 8.40
C GLY A 418 -5.22 -19.59 8.43
N ARG A 419 -4.15 -19.36 9.21
CA ARG A 419 -3.05 -20.34 9.36
C ARG A 419 -3.50 -21.70 9.88
N LEU A 420 -4.42 -21.74 10.86
CA LEU A 420 -4.90 -23.01 11.43
C LEU A 420 -5.68 -23.82 10.39
N VAL A 421 -6.62 -23.18 9.70
CA VAL A 421 -7.41 -23.82 8.64
C VAL A 421 -6.50 -24.24 7.47
N MET A 422 -5.58 -23.39 7.05
CA MET A 422 -4.63 -23.71 5.98
C MET A 422 -3.67 -24.85 6.36
N THR A 423 -3.28 -24.96 7.63
CA THR A 423 -2.47 -26.10 8.11
C THR A 423 -3.28 -27.41 8.06
N ASP A 424 -4.56 -27.36 8.39
CA ASP A 424 -5.45 -28.51 8.29
C ASP A 424 -5.68 -28.93 6.82
N ILE A 425 -5.92 -27.95 5.93
CA ILE A 425 -6.01 -28.19 4.48
C ILE A 425 -4.70 -28.78 3.97
N ALA A 426 -3.54 -28.25 4.35
CA ALA A 426 -2.23 -28.79 3.95
C ALA A 426 -2.07 -30.26 4.37
N ARG A 427 -2.48 -30.62 5.59
CA ARG A 427 -2.45 -32.00 6.09
C ARG A 427 -3.32 -32.93 5.23
N ARG A 428 -4.52 -32.47 4.85
CA ARG A 428 -5.46 -33.21 4.00
C ARG A 428 -4.93 -33.35 2.57
N LEU A 429 -4.39 -32.28 2.00
CA LEU A 429 -3.78 -32.28 0.66
C LEU A 429 -2.54 -33.17 0.58
N ALA A 430 -1.73 -33.26 1.64
CA ALA A 430 -0.48 -34.02 1.66
C ALA A 430 -0.64 -35.50 1.27
N VAL A 431 -1.82 -36.10 1.52
CA VAL A 431 -2.12 -37.50 1.20
C VAL A 431 -3.00 -37.68 -0.04
N ARG A 432 -3.31 -36.61 -0.78
CA ARG A 432 -4.22 -36.58 -1.94
C ARG A 432 -3.58 -35.92 -3.17
N PRO A 433 -2.69 -36.61 -3.90
CA PRO A 433 -1.96 -36.04 -5.05
C PRO A 433 -2.87 -35.44 -6.14
N GLU A 434 -4.07 -35.99 -6.33
CA GLU A 434 -5.05 -35.49 -7.28
C GLU A 434 -5.58 -34.10 -6.90
N LEU A 435 -5.77 -33.81 -5.61
CA LEU A 435 -6.20 -32.49 -5.15
C LEU A 435 -5.05 -31.48 -5.19
N GLN A 436 -3.81 -31.93 -4.94
CA GLN A 436 -2.63 -31.09 -5.17
C GLN A 436 -2.54 -30.68 -6.64
N THR A 437 -2.88 -31.60 -7.56
CA THR A 437 -2.89 -31.35 -9.00
C THR A 437 -3.97 -30.34 -9.37
N ALA A 438 -5.21 -30.58 -8.93
CA ALA A 438 -6.31 -29.66 -9.15
C ALA A 438 -6.03 -28.26 -8.57
N LEU A 439 -5.32 -28.14 -7.44
CA LEU A 439 -4.98 -26.85 -6.84
C LEU A 439 -4.03 -26.05 -7.73
N LEU A 440 -3.03 -26.73 -8.30
CA LEU A 440 -2.09 -26.09 -9.21
C LEU A 440 -2.73 -25.79 -10.58
N GLU A 441 -3.68 -26.60 -11.04
CA GLU A 441 -4.49 -26.32 -12.23
C GLU A 441 -5.41 -25.10 -12.03
N GLN A 442 -6.02 -24.95 -10.85
CA GLN A 442 -6.83 -23.77 -10.53
C GLN A 442 -5.98 -22.50 -10.51
N LEU A 443 -4.80 -22.56 -9.89
CA LEU A 443 -3.88 -21.42 -9.88
C LEU A 443 -3.37 -21.09 -11.30
N GLU A 444 -3.18 -22.11 -12.15
CA GLU A 444 -2.87 -21.92 -13.57
C GLU A 444 -4.01 -21.23 -14.32
N GLU A 445 -5.27 -21.60 -14.06
CA GLU A 445 -6.44 -20.95 -14.64
C GLU A 445 -6.51 -19.47 -14.25
N ASP A 446 -6.39 -19.15 -12.96
CA ASP A 446 -6.33 -17.78 -12.45
C ASP A 446 -5.19 -16.99 -13.12
N TYR A 447 -4.06 -17.65 -13.37
CA TYR A 447 -2.93 -17.05 -14.04
C TYR A 447 -3.17 -16.80 -15.54
N ARG A 448 -3.71 -17.79 -16.27
CA ARG A 448 -4.03 -17.69 -17.70
C ARG A 448 -5.05 -16.59 -17.98
N ASP A 449 -5.99 -16.39 -17.06
CA ASP A 449 -7.04 -15.38 -17.14
C ASP A 449 -6.52 -13.94 -16.95
N LYS A 450 -5.20 -13.76 -16.76
CA LYS A 450 -4.55 -12.46 -16.56
C LYS A 450 -5.36 -11.63 -15.56
N VAL A 451 -5.60 -12.17 -14.36
CA VAL A 451 -6.15 -11.36 -13.27
C VAL A 451 -5.23 -10.16 -13.11
N ARG A 452 -5.71 -8.98 -13.50
CA ARG A 452 -4.98 -7.70 -13.59
C ARG A 452 -4.37 -7.24 -12.26
N ASP A 453 -4.56 -8.02 -11.20
CA ASP A 453 -4.01 -7.82 -9.87
C ASP A 453 -2.87 -8.83 -9.61
N LEU A 454 -1.66 -8.43 -10.00
CA LEU A 454 -0.43 -9.19 -9.73
C LEU A 454 -0.22 -9.42 -8.23
N CYS A 455 -0.71 -8.53 -7.36
CA CYS A 455 -0.60 -8.70 -5.91
C CYS A 455 -1.52 -9.82 -5.41
N ARG A 456 -2.70 -9.99 -6.01
CA ARG A 456 -3.58 -11.14 -5.73
C ARG A 456 -2.94 -12.45 -6.20
N LEU A 457 -2.45 -12.53 -7.43
CA LEU A 457 -1.78 -13.73 -7.95
C LEU A 457 -0.57 -14.13 -7.10
N ARG A 458 0.24 -13.16 -6.66
CA ARG A 458 1.37 -13.40 -5.75
C ARG A 458 0.92 -13.99 -4.42
N ARG A 459 -0.12 -13.41 -3.80
CA ARG A 459 -0.65 -13.93 -2.53
C ARG A 459 -1.25 -15.33 -2.69
N ALA A 460 -1.95 -15.58 -3.80
CA ALA A 460 -2.50 -16.88 -4.14
C ALA A 460 -1.39 -17.94 -4.29
N PHE A 461 -0.33 -17.62 -5.04
CA PHE A 461 0.81 -18.51 -5.19
C PHE A 461 1.55 -18.74 -3.86
N GLY A 462 1.76 -17.69 -3.07
CA GLY A 462 2.34 -17.80 -1.73
C GLY A 462 1.54 -18.75 -0.83
N ALA A 463 0.21 -18.67 -0.89
CA ALA A 463 -0.68 -19.59 -0.19
C ALA A 463 -0.52 -21.03 -0.68
N VAL A 464 -0.52 -21.26 -2.00
CA VAL A 464 -0.32 -22.59 -2.60
C VAL A 464 1.03 -23.18 -2.23
N ARG A 465 2.12 -22.40 -2.23
CA ARG A 465 3.44 -22.84 -1.74
C ARG A 465 3.44 -23.17 -0.25
N GLY A 466 2.64 -22.47 0.55
CA GLY A 466 2.45 -22.79 1.96
C GLY A 466 1.77 -24.15 2.16
N LEU A 467 0.84 -24.51 1.27
CA LEU A 467 0.16 -25.81 1.27
C LEU A 467 1.01 -26.94 0.68
N LEU A 468 1.80 -26.61 -0.35
CA LEU A 468 2.66 -27.53 -1.09
C LEU A 468 4.11 -27.03 -0.99
N PRO A 469 4.82 -27.27 0.14
CA PRO A 469 6.14 -26.68 0.35
C PRO A 469 7.21 -27.24 -0.59
N THR A 470 7.03 -28.48 -1.05
CA THR A 470 7.91 -29.16 -1.99
C THR A 470 7.07 -29.86 -3.04
N LEU A 471 7.57 -29.84 -4.27
CA LEU A 471 7.02 -30.63 -5.36
C LEU A 471 7.16 -32.13 -5.03
N PRO A 472 6.08 -32.93 -5.07
CA PRO A 472 6.17 -34.36 -4.84
C PRO A 472 7.14 -35.02 -5.84
N GLU A 473 7.96 -35.98 -5.39
CA GLU A 473 8.94 -36.65 -6.28
C GLU A 473 8.26 -37.35 -7.46
N ASN A 474 7.05 -37.86 -7.28
CA ASN A 474 6.24 -38.51 -8.30
C ASN A 474 5.32 -37.55 -9.07
N ALA A 475 5.46 -36.23 -8.89
CA ALA A 475 4.67 -35.24 -9.61
C ALA A 475 4.85 -35.39 -11.13
N GLY A 476 3.72 -35.44 -11.85
CA GLY A 476 3.70 -35.58 -13.31
C GLY A 476 4.30 -34.36 -14.03
N PRO A 477 4.69 -34.49 -15.31
CA PRO A 477 5.36 -33.44 -16.08
C PRO A 477 4.67 -32.06 -16.03
N ARG A 478 3.35 -32.03 -16.22
CA ARG A 478 2.56 -30.79 -16.18
C ARG A 478 2.68 -30.06 -14.84
N MET A 479 2.60 -30.81 -13.74
CA MET A 479 2.74 -30.27 -12.39
C MET A 479 4.11 -29.61 -12.17
N ARG A 480 5.17 -30.32 -12.59
CA ARG A 480 6.53 -29.82 -12.45
C ARG A 480 6.73 -28.53 -13.25
N LEU A 481 6.18 -28.46 -14.47
CA LEU A 481 6.18 -27.25 -15.29
C LEU A 481 5.47 -26.08 -14.61
N LEU A 482 4.26 -26.29 -14.08
CA LEU A 482 3.52 -25.23 -13.39
C LEU A 482 4.26 -24.72 -12.16
N TRP A 483 4.84 -25.64 -11.39
CA TRP A 483 5.67 -25.28 -10.25
C TRP A 483 6.86 -24.40 -10.65
N TYR A 484 7.62 -24.79 -11.69
CA TYR A 484 8.74 -24.01 -12.19
C TYR A 484 8.28 -22.66 -12.78
N LEU A 485 7.21 -22.63 -13.55
CA LEU A 485 6.63 -21.42 -14.14
C LEU A 485 6.29 -20.40 -13.05
N LEU A 486 5.51 -20.82 -12.05
CA LEU A 486 5.06 -19.95 -10.96
C LEU A 486 6.25 -19.50 -10.09
N ALA A 487 7.19 -20.41 -9.80
CA ALA A 487 8.37 -20.08 -9.02
C ALA A 487 9.31 -19.10 -9.74
N LEU A 488 9.49 -19.24 -11.06
CA LEU A 488 10.23 -18.29 -11.88
C LEU A 488 9.56 -16.93 -11.90
N GLN A 489 8.24 -16.90 -12.12
CA GLN A 489 7.49 -15.67 -12.21
C GLN A 489 7.47 -14.92 -10.86
N ASP A 490 7.25 -15.62 -9.76
CA ASP A 490 7.35 -15.08 -8.39
C ASP A 490 8.75 -14.49 -8.15
N ALA A 491 9.81 -15.21 -8.53
CA ALA A 491 11.19 -14.74 -8.39
C ALA A 491 11.52 -13.52 -9.27
N ASN A 492 10.97 -13.47 -10.49
CA ASN A 492 11.09 -12.30 -11.38
C ASN A 492 10.36 -11.09 -10.79
N HIS A 493 9.15 -11.27 -10.27
CA HIS A 493 8.40 -10.21 -9.62
C HIS A 493 9.10 -9.66 -8.36
N ASP A 494 9.71 -10.52 -7.55
CA ASP A 494 10.50 -10.11 -6.38
C ASP A 494 11.85 -9.48 -6.77
N GLY A 495 12.25 -9.57 -8.04
CA GLY A 495 13.57 -9.14 -8.50
C GLY A 495 14.71 -9.89 -7.78
N ASP A 496 14.50 -11.17 -7.43
CA ASP A 496 15.47 -12.02 -6.74
C ASP A 496 16.22 -12.91 -7.75
N PRO A 497 17.38 -12.46 -8.26
CA PRO A 497 18.11 -13.20 -9.28
C PRO A 497 18.66 -14.52 -8.77
N THR A 498 18.84 -14.69 -7.46
CA THR A 498 19.37 -15.93 -6.88
C THR A 498 18.29 -17.00 -6.89
N ARG A 499 17.08 -16.65 -6.44
CA ARG A 499 15.93 -17.57 -6.45
C ARG A 499 15.55 -17.94 -7.88
N SER A 500 15.47 -16.96 -8.79
CA SER A 500 15.18 -17.23 -10.20
C SER A 500 16.22 -18.15 -10.83
N HIS A 501 17.52 -17.93 -10.55
CA HIS A 501 18.58 -18.78 -11.07
C HIS A 501 18.48 -20.24 -10.57
N ALA A 502 18.19 -20.45 -9.29
CA ALA A 502 18.00 -21.78 -8.73
C ALA A 502 16.85 -22.54 -9.42
N VAL A 503 15.69 -21.89 -9.53
CA VAL A 503 14.51 -22.47 -10.20
C VAL A 503 14.79 -22.71 -11.69
N ALA A 504 15.47 -21.79 -12.37
CA ALA A 504 15.88 -21.95 -13.76
C ALA A 504 16.80 -23.17 -13.96
N CYS A 505 17.75 -23.39 -13.05
CA CYS A 505 18.62 -24.57 -13.09
C CYS A 505 17.86 -25.88 -12.91
N GLU A 506 16.88 -25.92 -12.01
CA GLU A 506 16.03 -27.10 -11.82
C GLU A 506 15.16 -27.37 -13.05
N TYR A 507 14.49 -26.34 -13.57
CA TYR A 507 13.69 -26.43 -14.78
C TYR A 507 14.51 -26.92 -15.99
N ARG A 508 15.69 -26.33 -16.24
CA ARG A 508 16.56 -26.70 -17.36
C ARG A 508 16.97 -28.18 -17.34
N ARG A 509 17.12 -28.81 -16.16
CA ARG A 509 17.45 -30.25 -16.04
C ARG A 509 16.34 -31.16 -16.53
N GLU A 510 15.09 -30.70 -16.46
CA GLU A 510 13.92 -31.47 -16.86
C GLU A 510 13.31 -31.02 -18.18
N ARG A 511 13.72 -29.86 -18.69
CA ARG A 511 13.11 -29.16 -19.83
C ARG A 511 12.82 -30.06 -21.01
N ASP A 512 13.79 -30.83 -21.50
CA ASP A 512 13.62 -31.66 -22.71
C ASP A 512 12.52 -32.71 -22.52
N ARG A 513 12.52 -33.40 -21.36
CA ARG A 513 11.46 -34.35 -20.98
C ARG A 513 10.10 -33.66 -20.88
N LEU A 514 10.06 -32.47 -20.28
CA LEU A 514 8.81 -31.72 -20.08
C LEU A 514 8.25 -31.20 -21.42
N ARG A 515 9.12 -30.78 -22.34
CA ARG A 515 8.78 -30.28 -23.68
C ARG A 515 8.02 -31.30 -24.51
N GLU A 516 8.37 -32.58 -24.41
CA GLU A 516 7.69 -33.68 -25.12
C GLU A 516 6.27 -33.92 -24.61
N ASN A 517 6.02 -33.66 -23.32
CA ASN A 517 4.75 -33.99 -22.66
C ASN A 517 3.78 -32.80 -22.58
N ALA A 518 4.28 -31.58 -22.51
CA ALA A 518 3.48 -30.38 -22.31
C ALA A 518 4.15 -29.15 -22.97
N ARG A 519 4.24 -29.22 -24.30
CA ARG A 519 4.96 -28.26 -25.15
C ARG A 519 4.54 -26.81 -24.96
N GLU A 520 3.24 -26.55 -24.87
CA GLU A 520 2.68 -25.20 -24.69
C GLU A 520 3.15 -24.56 -23.38
N LEU A 521 3.02 -25.29 -22.27
CA LEU A 521 3.46 -24.85 -20.94
C LEU A 521 4.98 -24.70 -20.85
N CYS A 522 5.72 -25.57 -21.53
CA CYS A 522 7.17 -25.44 -21.63
C CYS A 522 7.56 -24.14 -22.36
N ALA A 523 6.85 -23.77 -23.43
CA ALA A 523 7.08 -22.50 -24.12
C ALA A 523 6.77 -21.28 -23.23
N ASP A 524 5.75 -21.37 -22.38
CA ASP A 524 5.45 -20.33 -21.39
C ASP A 524 6.52 -20.21 -20.29
N ALA A 525 7.03 -21.33 -19.79
CA ALA A 525 8.12 -21.34 -18.82
C ALA A 525 9.40 -20.73 -19.40
N ASP A 526 9.74 -21.07 -20.65
CA ASP A 526 10.88 -20.49 -21.35
C ASP A 526 10.69 -19.00 -21.66
N LEU A 527 9.48 -18.52 -21.94
CA LEU A 527 9.22 -17.08 -22.05
C LEU A 527 9.50 -16.34 -20.73
N ASN A 528 9.09 -16.91 -19.59
CA ASN A 528 9.38 -16.32 -18.27
C ASN A 528 10.87 -16.38 -17.91
N LEU A 529 11.55 -17.46 -18.32
CA LEU A 529 12.99 -17.56 -18.21
C LEU A 529 13.71 -16.53 -19.09
N ALA A 530 13.22 -16.27 -20.29
CA ALA A 530 13.78 -15.24 -21.16
C ALA A 530 13.57 -13.83 -20.58
N VAL A 531 12.42 -13.56 -19.95
CA VAL A 531 12.20 -12.30 -19.19
C VAL A 531 13.20 -12.19 -18.04
N HIS A 532 13.41 -13.28 -17.30
CA HIS A 532 14.43 -13.32 -16.24
C HIS A 532 15.83 -12.95 -16.75
N ASP A 533 16.24 -13.58 -17.85
CA ASP A 533 17.53 -13.32 -18.47
C ASP A 533 17.63 -11.86 -18.95
N ALA A 534 16.54 -11.31 -19.50
CA ALA A 534 16.49 -9.89 -19.92
C ALA A 534 16.58 -8.91 -18.75
N ASP A 535 15.93 -9.19 -17.62
CA ASP A 535 16.05 -8.36 -16.41
C ASP A 535 17.48 -8.37 -15.84
N ARG A 536 18.27 -9.41 -16.17
CA ARG A 536 19.70 -9.50 -15.88
C ARG A 536 20.60 -8.86 -16.94
N PHE A 537 20.00 -8.22 -17.96
CA PHE A 537 20.66 -7.69 -19.16
C PHE A 537 21.33 -8.74 -20.04
N ALA A 538 21.00 -10.03 -19.84
CA ALA A 538 21.48 -11.15 -20.65
C ALA A 538 20.64 -11.33 -21.92
N PHE A 539 20.43 -10.24 -22.69
CA PHE A 539 19.51 -10.23 -23.84
C PHE A 539 19.84 -11.27 -24.92
N GLY A 540 21.11 -11.63 -25.08
CA GLY A 540 21.52 -12.71 -25.99
C GLY A 540 21.01 -14.08 -25.53
N HIS A 541 21.04 -14.36 -24.22
CA HIS A 541 20.49 -15.60 -23.66
C HIS A 541 18.96 -15.63 -23.75
N ALA A 542 18.31 -14.50 -23.45
CA ALA A 542 16.86 -14.34 -23.62
C ALA A 542 16.43 -14.58 -25.08
N GLU A 543 17.15 -13.99 -26.04
CA GLU A 543 16.91 -14.19 -27.47
C GLU A 543 17.07 -15.67 -27.84
N LEU A 544 18.18 -16.31 -27.49
CA LEU A 544 18.44 -17.71 -27.83
C LEU A 544 17.34 -18.64 -27.30
N THR A 545 16.89 -18.42 -26.06
CA THR A 545 15.83 -19.20 -25.42
C THR A 545 14.53 -19.15 -26.23
N VAL A 546 14.15 -17.98 -26.75
CA VAL A 546 12.95 -17.82 -27.57
C VAL A 546 13.18 -18.29 -29.01
N LEU A 547 14.37 -18.06 -29.56
CA LEU A 547 14.72 -18.44 -30.92
C LEU A 547 14.65 -19.97 -31.11
N GLU A 548 15.09 -20.75 -30.11
CA GLU A 548 14.96 -22.21 -30.10
C GLU A 548 13.52 -22.69 -30.34
N TRP A 549 12.53 -21.94 -29.89
CA TRP A 549 11.12 -22.26 -30.12
C TRP A 549 10.65 -21.86 -31.51
N VAL A 550 11.05 -20.66 -31.95
CA VAL A 550 10.65 -20.11 -33.26
C VAL A 550 11.25 -20.90 -34.42
N GLU A 551 12.45 -21.45 -34.24
CA GLU A 551 13.13 -22.27 -35.25
C GLU A 551 12.81 -23.77 -35.15
N ASP A 552 12.08 -24.20 -34.11
CA ASP A 552 11.71 -25.60 -33.97
C ASP A 552 10.75 -26.04 -35.10
N PRO A 553 10.97 -27.20 -35.75
CA PRO A 553 10.07 -27.73 -36.77
C PRO A 553 8.59 -27.88 -36.33
N LEU A 554 8.35 -28.07 -35.03
CA LEU A 554 7.05 -28.17 -34.39
C LEU A 554 6.56 -26.83 -33.82
N PHE A 555 7.12 -25.68 -34.22
CA PHE A 555 6.60 -24.36 -33.84
C PHE A 555 5.12 -24.20 -34.21
N HIS A 556 4.72 -24.72 -35.37
CA HIS A 556 3.34 -24.70 -35.84
C HIS A 556 2.37 -25.57 -35.03
N ALA A 557 2.89 -26.46 -34.18
CA ALA A 557 2.07 -27.27 -33.28
C ALA A 557 1.65 -26.51 -32.00
N LEU A 558 2.26 -25.35 -31.71
CA LEU A 558 1.82 -24.46 -30.63
C LEU A 558 0.55 -23.71 -31.04
N SER A 559 -0.21 -23.21 -30.06
CA SER A 559 -1.35 -22.33 -30.39
C SER A 559 -0.89 -21.06 -31.11
N LEU A 560 -1.76 -20.47 -31.95
CA LEU A 560 -1.44 -19.20 -32.63
C LEU A 560 -1.13 -18.08 -31.63
N ARG A 561 -1.81 -18.08 -30.48
CA ARG A 561 -1.54 -17.16 -29.36
C ARG A 561 -0.10 -17.32 -28.88
N GLN A 562 0.35 -18.55 -28.65
CA GLN A 562 1.69 -18.79 -28.13
C GLN A 562 2.77 -18.50 -29.19
N GLN A 563 2.53 -18.86 -30.45
CA GLN A 563 3.38 -18.45 -31.56
C GLN A 563 3.55 -16.93 -31.63
N ALA A 564 2.45 -16.17 -31.44
CA ALA A 564 2.48 -14.72 -31.44
C ALA A 564 3.30 -14.14 -30.27
N ARG A 565 3.14 -14.69 -29.06
CA ARG A 565 3.91 -14.27 -27.87
C ARG A 565 5.40 -14.51 -28.03
N LEU A 566 5.80 -15.68 -28.56
CA LEU A 566 7.20 -15.99 -28.87
C LEU A 566 7.78 -15.00 -29.91
N GLN A 567 7.04 -14.70 -30.98
CA GLN A 567 7.48 -13.71 -31.97
C GLN A 567 7.58 -12.30 -31.36
N SER A 568 6.62 -11.90 -30.52
CA SER A 568 6.65 -10.59 -29.85
C SER A 568 7.86 -10.48 -28.90
N ALA A 569 8.11 -11.49 -28.07
CA ALA A 569 9.27 -11.55 -27.18
C ALA A 569 10.60 -11.54 -27.94
N LEU A 570 10.72 -12.34 -29.00
CA LEU A 570 11.91 -12.34 -29.87
C LEU A 570 12.17 -10.96 -30.45
N GLY A 571 11.11 -10.25 -30.86
CA GLY A 571 11.20 -8.87 -31.33
C GLY A 571 11.77 -7.92 -30.28
N GLN A 572 11.30 -8.02 -29.03
CA GLN A 572 11.81 -7.20 -27.92
C GLN A 572 13.30 -7.43 -27.68
N TYR A 573 13.74 -8.69 -27.57
CA TYR A 573 15.15 -8.98 -27.30
C TYR A 573 16.07 -8.56 -28.44
N ARG A 574 15.63 -8.69 -29.70
CA ARG A 574 16.35 -8.15 -30.85
C ARG A 574 16.44 -6.62 -30.82
N ALA A 575 15.35 -5.94 -30.45
CA ALA A 575 15.35 -4.49 -30.29
C ALA A 575 16.32 -4.06 -29.17
N MET A 576 16.34 -4.77 -28.04
CA MET A 576 17.27 -4.52 -26.93
C MET A 576 18.74 -4.68 -27.33
N ARG A 577 19.03 -5.56 -28.30
CA ARG A 577 20.36 -5.76 -28.88
C ARG A 577 20.69 -4.79 -30.03
N GLY A 578 19.80 -3.86 -30.36
CA GLY A 578 19.97 -2.90 -31.45
C GLY A 578 19.66 -3.45 -32.86
N ALA A 579 19.11 -4.65 -32.96
CA ALA A 579 18.74 -5.28 -34.24
C ALA A 579 17.33 -4.87 -34.70
N ALA A 580 17.13 -3.56 -34.90
CA ALA A 580 15.80 -2.97 -35.09
C ALA A 580 15.01 -3.55 -36.28
N ASN A 581 15.65 -3.82 -37.41
CA ASN A 581 14.99 -4.39 -38.60
C ASN A 581 14.45 -5.81 -38.34
N GLU A 582 15.23 -6.62 -37.61
CA GLU A 582 14.87 -8.00 -37.29
C GLU A 582 13.77 -8.04 -36.23
N ALA A 583 13.82 -7.09 -35.28
CA ALA A 583 12.77 -6.87 -34.29
C ALA A 583 11.43 -6.52 -34.94
N GLU A 584 11.43 -5.59 -35.90
CA GLU A 584 10.25 -5.21 -36.67
C GLU A 584 9.62 -6.39 -37.42
N ALA A 585 10.45 -7.22 -38.06
CA ALA A 585 9.96 -8.41 -38.75
C ALA A 585 9.26 -9.39 -37.78
N CYS A 586 9.75 -9.50 -36.55
CA CYS A 586 9.14 -10.29 -35.49
C CYS A 586 7.80 -9.68 -35.01
N PHE A 587 7.75 -8.37 -34.73
CA PHE A 587 6.51 -7.70 -34.31
C PHE A 587 5.40 -7.78 -35.36
N VAL A 588 5.72 -7.61 -36.64
CA VAL A 588 4.75 -7.76 -37.74
C VAL A 588 4.21 -9.19 -37.82
N ARG A 589 5.04 -10.21 -37.60
CA ARG A 589 4.58 -11.61 -37.54
C ARG A 589 3.68 -11.85 -36.33
N ALA A 590 4.07 -11.34 -35.16
CA ALA A 590 3.29 -11.46 -33.93
C ALA A 590 1.88 -10.87 -34.08
N LEU A 591 1.75 -9.65 -34.61
CA LEU A 591 0.46 -9.01 -34.84
C LEU A 591 -0.46 -9.81 -35.77
N LYS A 592 0.09 -10.32 -36.89
CA LYS A 592 -0.66 -11.19 -37.82
C LYS A 592 -1.13 -12.50 -37.18
N LEU A 593 -0.34 -13.04 -36.24
CA LEU A 593 -0.71 -14.24 -35.50
C LEU A 593 -1.80 -13.93 -34.46
N PHE A 594 -1.71 -12.83 -33.71
CA PHE A 594 -2.75 -12.41 -32.77
C PHE A 594 -4.09 -12.12 -33.46
N GLU A 595 -4.09 -11.54 -34.66
CA GLU A 595 -5.30 -11.31 -35.47
C GLU A 595 -6.03 -12.62 -35.83
N ARG A 596 -5.29 -13.70 -36.00
CA ARG A 596 -5.81 -15.03 -36.40
C ARG A 596 -6.05 -15.96 -35.22
N ALA A 597 -5.53 -15.63 -34.04
CA ALA A 597 -5.66 -16.47 -32.85
C ALA A 597 -7.09 -16.45 -32.32
N ASP A 598 -7.50 -17.57 -31.74
CA ASP A 598 -8.76 -17.68 -31.01
C ASP A 598 -8.62 -16.98 -29.65
N LEU A 599 -8.96 -15.69 -29.64
CA LEU A 599 -8.86 -14.79 -28.50
C LEU A 599 -10.17 -14.00 -28.39
N SER A 600 -10.58 -13.69 -27.17
CA SER A 600 -11.63 -12.68 -26.96
C SER A 600 -11.20 -11.32 -27.50
N ASP A 601 -12.16 -10.46 -27.85
CA ASP A 601 -11.83 -9.12 -28.38
C ASP A 601 -10.97 -8.30 -27.41
N ARG A 602 -11.21 -8.47 -26.10
CA ARG A 602 -10.42 -7.84 -25.04
C ARG A 602 -8.98 -8.36 -25.00
N GLU A 603 -8.77 -9.67 -25.09
CA GLU A 603 -7.42 -10.25 -25.12
C GLU A 603 -6.66 -9.85 -26.38
N ARG A 604 -7.32 -9.93 -27.53
CA ARG A 604 -6.74 -9.54 -28.83
C ARG A 604 -6.33 -8.07 -28.81
N ALA A 605 -7.17 -7.20 -28.24
CA ALA A 605 -6.85 -5.78 -28.07
C ALA A 605 -5.63 -5.59 -27.15
N GLY A 606 -5.58 -6.26 -26.00
CA GLY A 606 -4.47 -6.11 -25.04
C GLY A 606 -3.12 -6.59 -25.59
N GLU A 607 -3.04 -7.81 -26.11
CA GLU A 607 -1.79 -8.37 -26.67
C GLU A 607 -1.33 -7.62 -27.93
N GLY A 608 -2.30 -7.24 -28.77
CA GLY A 608 -2.06 -6.44 -29.96
C GLY A 608 -1.55 -5.05 -29.63
N GLU A 609 -2.16 -4.35 -28.67
CA GLU A 609 -1.73 -3.01 -28.24
C GLU A 609 -0.32 -3.04 -27.65
N GLN A 610 -0.02 -3.98 -26.75
CA GLN A 610 1.31 -4.10 -26.16
C GLN A 610 2.38 -4.34 -27.24
N THR A 611 2.10 -5.22 -28.21
CA THR A 611 3.02 -5.48 -29.32
C THR A 611 3.18 -4.25 -30.24
N ARG A 612 2.12 -3.47 -30.50
CA ARG A 612 2.21 -2.20 -31.24
C ARG A 612 3.03 -1.15 -30.49
N ILE A 613 2.91 -1.09 -29.16
CA ILE A 613 3.73 -0.19 -28.32
C ILE A 613 5.21 -0.56 -28.49
N TYR A 614 5.58 -1.83 -28.35
CA TYR A 614 6.96 -2.28 -28.55
C TYR A 614 7.49 -1.98 -29.96
N ARG A 615 6.67 -2.22 -30.97
CA ARG A 615 6.98 -1.86 -32.36
C ARG A 615 7.24 -0.36 -32.52
N ALA A 616 6.42 0.49 -31.90
CA ALA A 616 6.57 1.94 -31.95
C ALA A 616 7.83 2.42 -31.21
N ILE A 617 8.18 1.83 -30.05
CA ILE A 617 9.45 2.09 -29.36
C ILE A 617 10.63 1.73 -30.26
N ASN A 618 10.58 0.57 -30.94
CA ASN A 618 11.65 0.11 -31.83
C ASN A 618 11.87 1.09 -32.99
N ALA A 619 10.79 1.54 -33.64
CA ALA A 619 10.86 2.52 -34.71
C ALA A 619 11.41 3.87 -34.22
N LEU A 620 10.97 4.32 -33.03
CA LEU A 620 11.40 5.56 -32.40
C LEU A 620 12.90 5.54 -32.08
N ASP A 621 13.40 4.45 -31.49
CA ASP A 621 14.81 4.28 -31.13
C ASP A 621 15.72 4.14 -32.34
N ALA A 622 15.25 3.47 -33.39
CA ALA A 622 15.97 3.32 -34.63
C ALA A 622 15.96 4.59 -35.50
N GLY A 623 15.21 5.63 -35.11
CA GLY A 623 15.11 6.88 -35.85
C GLY A 623 14.46 6.74 -37.22
N TRP A 624 13.52 5.80 -37.37
CA TRP A 624 12.94 5.49 -38.68
C TRP A 624 11.97 6.57 -39.20
N PRO A 625 11.95 6.84 -40.52
CA PRO A 625 10.95 7.70 -41.14
C PRO A 625 9.50 7.26 -40.87
N GLU A 626 9.25 5.97 -40.69
CA GLU A 626 7.93 5.36 -40.46
C GLU A 626 7.41 5.51 -39.02
N THR A 627 8.22 6.05 -38.10
CA THR A 627 7.83 6.25 -36.70
C THR A 627 6.46 6.95 -36.52
N PRO A 628 6.11 8.02 -37.27
CA PRO A 628 4.78 8.63 -37.13
C PRO A 628 3.63 7.66 -37.41
N ARG A 629 3.81 6.73 -38.36
CA ARG A 629 2.83 5.69 -38.64
C ARG A 629 2.73 4.69 -37.48
N ALA A 630 3.86 4.24 -36.95
CA ALA A 630 3.88 3.31 -35.82
C ALA A 630 3.24 3.92 -34.56
N LEU A 631 3.49 5.20 -34.29
CA LEU A 631 2.81 5.91 -33.19
C LEU A 631 1.31 6.07 -33.45
N ALA A 632 0.89 6.39 -34.68
CA ALA A 632 -0.52 6.50 -35.05
C ALA A 632 -1.29 5.17 -34.90
N GLU A 633 -0.63 4.02 -35.06
CA GLU A 633 -1.25 2.70 -34.80
C GLU A 633 -1.57 2.46 -33.32
N VAL A 634 -0.88 3.14 -32.40
CA VAL A 634 -1.14 3.08 -30.95
C VAL A 634 -2.13 4.18 -30.54
N PHE A 635 -1.83 5.42 -30.91
CA PHE A 635 -2.55 6.60 -30.40
C PHE A 635 -3.74 7.01 -31.26
N GLY A 636 -3.84 6.52 -32.50
CA GLY A 636 -4.68 7.15 -33.51
C GLY A 636 -4.08 8.50 -33.91
N ARG A 637 -4.55 9.57 -33.28
CA ARG A 637 -4.03 10.94 -33.46
C ARG A 637 -3.21 11.36 -32.25
N LEU A 638 -2.01 11.89 -32.50
CA LEU A 638 -1.16 12.55 -31.50
C LEU A 638 -1.54 14.02 -31.44
N ASP A 639 -2.69 14.33 -30.85
CA ASP A 639 -3.21 15.69 -30.70
C ASP A 639 -3.33 16.08 -29.21
N ALA A 640 -3.80 17.31 -28.98
CA ALA A 640 -3.99 17.85 -27.64
C ALA A 640 -4.95 17.01 -26.77
N ALA A 641 -5.97 16.36 -27.35
CA ALA A 641 -6.92 15.56 -26.60
C ALA A 641 -6.27 14.28 -26.07
N THR A 642 -5.49 13.59 -26.90
CA THR A 642 -4.69 12.43 -26.46
C THR A 642 -3.69 12.81 -25.38
N ALA A 643 -3.04 13.97 -25.51
CA ALA A 643 -2.09 14.49 -24.53
C ALA A 643 -2.74 14.71 -23.15
N VAL A 644 -3.87 15.41 -23.11
CA VAL A 644 -4.60 15.69 -21.86
C VAL A 644 -5.16 14.40 -21.24
N ALA A 645 -5.70 13.49 -22.05
CA ALA A 645 -6.20 12.21 -21.55
C ALA A 645 -5.10 11.39 -20.85
N LEU A 646 -3.91 11.26 -21.47
CA LEU A 646 -2.78 10.54 -20.87
C LEU A 646 -2.15 11.30 -19.69
N ALA A 647 -2.26 12.63 -19.65
CA ALA A 647 -1.81 13.39 -18.49
C ALA A 647 -2.58 12.99 -17.22
N HIS A 648 -3.89 12.76 -17.33
CA HIS A 648 -4.77 12.50 -16.19
C HIS A 648 -4.88 11.01 -15.85
N ASP A 649 -4.49 10.13 -16.77
CA ASP A 649 -4.66 8.68 -16.63
C ASP A 649 -3.47 8.05 -15.89
N GLY A 650 -3.69 7.71 -14.62
CA GLY A 650 -2.74 6.96 -13.79
C GLY A 650 -2.93 5.44 -13.81
N SER A 651 -3.79 4.92 -14.68
CA SER A 651 -4.21 3.53 -14.60
C SER A 651 -3.11 2.56 -15.04
N PRO A 652 -3.02 1.37 -14.43
CA PRO A 652 -2.09 0.32 -14.89
C PRO A 652 -2.33 -0.11 -16.35
N ALA A 653 -3.52 0.11 -16.89
CA ALA A 653 -3.87 -0.27 -18.26
C ALA A 653 -3.19 0.63 -19.31
N SER A 654 -2.93 1.90 -19.00
CA SER A 654 -2.37 2.87 -19.95
C SER A 654 -0.90 3.19 -19.71
N GLN A 655 -0.28 2.71 -18.63
CA GLN A 655 1.08 3.09 -18.24
C GLN A 655 2.13 2.94 -19.37
N TYR A 656 2.10 1.86 -20.16
CA TYR A 656 3.06 1.67 -21.26
C TYR A 656 2.77 2.55 -22.47
N ARG A 657 1.49 2.85 -22.71
CA ARG A 657 1.04 3.81 -23.72
C ARG A 657 1.47 5.22 -23.36
N HIS A 658 1.34 5.58 -22.08
CA HIS A 658 1.80 6.85 -21.53
C HIS A 658 3.32 6.97 -21.58
N HIS A 659 4.04 5.92 -21.20
CA HIS A 659 5.50 5.85 -21.33
C HIS A 659 5.98 6.11 -22.76
N LEU A 660 5.41 5.40 -23.75
CA LEU A 660 5.71 5.65 -25.17
C LEU A 660 5.39 7.11 -25.56
N PHE A 661 4.29 7.67 -25.07
CA PHE A 661 3.88 9.03 -25.41
C PHE A 661 4.89 10.07 -24.92
N VAL A 662 5.23 10.08 -23.62
CA VAL A 662 6.18 11.08 -23.08
C VAL A 662 7.58 10.92 -23.66
N ARG A 663 7.98 9.68 -23.96
CA ARG A 663 9.23 9.41 -24.67
C ARG A 663 9.22 9.95 -26.10
N ALA A 664 8.12 9.78 -26.83
CA ALA A 664 7.97 10.36 -28.17
C ALA A 664 8.02 11.90 -28.11
N LEU A 665 7.40 12.53 -27.10
CA LEU A 665 7.50 13.98 -26.90
C LEU A 665 8.94 14.45 -26.66
N VAL A 666 9.79 13.64 -26.02
CA VAL A 666 11.22 13.95 -25.83
C VAL A 666 12.01 13.78 -27.12
N LEU A 667 11.81 12.66 -27.83
CA LEU A 667 12.66 12.28 -28.97
C LEU A 667 12.23 12.88 -30.31
N ARG A 668 11.01 13.46 -30.40
CA ARG A 668 10.45 14.04 -31.63
C ARG A 668 10.09 15.52 -31.44
N PRO A 669 11.04 16.45 -31.62
CA PRO A 669 10.85 17.89 -31.50
C PRO A 669 9.62 18.44 -32.23
N GLU A 670 9.24 17.84 -33.36
CA GLU A 670 8.11 18.24 -34.20
C GLU A 670 6.71 18.00 -33.60
N LEU A 671 6.59 17.23 -32.51
CA LEU A 671 5.32 16.97 -31.82
C LEU A 671 4.91 18.16 -30.92
N THR A 672 5.01 19.39 -31.41
CA THR A 672 4.85 20.62 -30.62
C THR A 672 3.46 20.75 -30.01
N GLU A 673 2.39 20.54 -30.78
CA GLU A 673 1.01 20.67 -30.29
C GLU A 673 0.71 19.71 -29.13
N ALA A 674 1.07 18.44 -29.29
CA ALA A 674 0.88 17.43 -28.25
C ALA A 674 1.77 17.71 -27.02
N ARG A 675 3.01 18.18 -27.23
CA ARG A 675 3.93 18.56 -26.15
C ARG A 675 3.37 19.72 -25.33
N ASP A 676 2.91 20.78 -26.00
CA ASP A 676 2.37 21.97 -25.35
C ASP A 676 1.10 21.65 -24.56
N ALA A 677 0.20 20.86 -25.13
CA ALA A 677 -1.01 20.41 -24.44
C ALA A 677 -0.67 19.53 -23.20
N TYR A 678 0.29 18.61 -23.34
CA TYR A 678 0.72 17.76 -22.23
C TYR A 678 1.32 18.58 -21.07
N LEU A 679 2.19 19.55 -21.39
CA LEU A 679 2.81 20.45 -20.42
C LEU A 679 1.80 21.43 -19.80
N ALA A 680 0.80 21.89 -20.55
CA ALA A 680 -0.27 22.73 -20.03
C ALA A 680 -1.11 22.00 -18.96
N ALA A 681 -1.27 20.68 -19.09
CA ALA A 681 -1.95 19.82 -18.13
C ALA A 681 -1.09 19.41 -16.91
N ARG A 682 0.08 20.02 -16.68
CA ARG A 682 1.04 19.61 -15.62
C ARG A 682 0.43 19.54 -14.22
N ALA A 683 -0.49 20.44 -13.89
CA ALA A 683 -1.14 20.44 -12.57
C ALA A 683 -2.04 19.22 -12.34
N GLU A 684 -2.40 18.50 -13.41
CA GLU A 684 -3.31 17.36 -13.43
C GLU A 684 -2.58 16.06 -13.80
N TRP A 685 -1.24 16.08 -13.82
CA TRP A 685 -0.43 14.90 -14.08
C TRP A 685 -0.64 13.84 -13.01
N SER A 686 -1.10 12.67 -13.42
CA SER A 686 -1.19 11.51 -12.53
C SER A 686 0.20 10.90 -12.27
N ASP A 687 0.42 10.40 -11.06
CA ASP A 687 1.65 9.73 -10.64
C ASP A 687 1.57 8.19 -10.74
N GLY A 688 0.37 7.66 -11.00
CA GLY A 688 0.09 6.25 -11.19
C GLY A 688 0.64 5.31 -10.11
N SER A 689 1.00 4.09 -10.50
CA SER A 689 1.52 3.06 -9.58
C SER A 689 3.05 3.14 -9.44
N PRO A 690 3.63 2.85 -8.27
CA PRO A 690 5.08 2.93 -8.05
C PRO A 690 5.83 1.73 -8.65
N GLN A 691 5.57 1.40 -9.92
CA GLN A 691 6.14 0.27 -10.66
C GLN A 691 6.61 0.73 -12.05
N HIS A 692 7.52 -0.02 -12.69
CA HIS A 692 7.87 0.23 -14.09
C HIS A 692 6.61 0.19 -14.99
N PRO A 693 6.41 1.15 -15.91
CA PRO A 693 7.36 2.17 -16.39
C PRO A 693 7.22 3.57 -15.74
N TRP A 694 6.51 3.73 -14.62
CA TRP A 694 6.28 5.05 -14.03
C TRP A 694 7.53 5.85 -13.69
N PRO A 695 8.63 5.26 -13.16
CA PRO A 695 9.88 6.01 -13.02
C PRO A 695 10.38 6.60 -14.35
N GLY A 696 10.23 5.89 -15.47
CA GLY A 696 10.56 6.41 -16.80
C GLY A 696 9.64 7.55 -17.22
N ILE A 697 8.34 7.47 -16.92
CA ILE A 697 7.39 8.55 -17.16
C ILE A 697 7.80 9.82 -16.40
N GLN A 698 8.14 9.69 -15.11
CA GLN A 698 8.59 10.81 -14.29
C GLN A 698 9.94 11.36 -14.77
N GLY A 699 10.88 10.50 -15.15
CA GLY A 699 12.16 10.91 -15.73
C GLY A 699 11.99 11.72 -17.02
N HIS A 700 11.14 11.25 -17.94
CA HIS A 700 10.81 11.97 -19.17
C HIS A 700 10.08 13.30 -18.90
N ARG A 701 9.18 13.35 -17.92
CA ARG A 701 8.54 14.60 -17.48
C ARG A 701 9.56 15.62 -16.96
N GLY A 702 10.49 15.18 -16.11
CA GLY A 702 11.60 16.00 -15.62
C GLY A 702 12.43 16.55 -16.78
N PHE A 703 12.76 15.69 -17.75
CA PHE A 703 13.54 16.08 -18.92
C PHE A 703 12.80 17.06 -19.85
N LEU A 704 11.49 16.86 -20.09
CA LEU A 704 10.65 17.76 -20.88
C LEU A 704 10.60 19.17 -20.28
N LEU A 705 10.54 19.28 -18.95
CA LEU A 705 10.51 20.56 -18.25
C LEU A 705 11.88 21.25 -18.27
N TRP A 706 12.97 20.48 -18.16
CA TRP A 706 14.33 21.01 -18.23
C TRP A 706 14.70 21.52 -19.63
N ASN A 707 14.34 20.77 -20.69
CA ASN A 707 14.73 21.06 -22.08
C ASN A 707 13.91 22.19 -22.74
N ARG A 708 13.31 23.08 -21.95
CA ARG A 708 12.59 24.24 -22.49
C ARG A 708 13.58 25.38 -22.71
N GLU A 709 13.49 26.06 -23.86
CA GLU A 709 14.32 27.23 -24.20
C GLU A 709 14.31 28.36 -23.15
N GLN A 710 13.32 28.35 -22.23
CA GLN A 710 13.20 29.27 -21.11
C GLN A 710 13.04 28.47 -19.80
N LEU A 711 14.15 27.99 -19.25
CA LEU A 711 14.18 27.35 -17.94
C LEU A 711 14.18 28.43 -16.84
N ASP A 712 13.01 28.80 -16.34
CA ASP A 712 12.89 29.62 -15.14
C ASP A 712 13.07 28.80 -13.85
N ALA A 713 13.14 29.48 -12.70
CA ALA A 713 13.35 28.84 -11.41
C ALA A 713 12.23 27.86 -11.04
N ASP A 714 10.99 28.14 -11.42
CA ASP A 714 9.82 27.30 -11.12
C ASP A 714 9.83 26.02 -11.97
N MET A 715 10.17 26.14 -13.26
CA MET A 715 10.33 25.00 -14.16
C MET A 715 11.53 24.14 -13.79
N SER A 716 12.64 24.76 -13.38
CA SER A 716 13.80 24.04 -12.85
C SER A 716 13.45 23.25 -11.59
N ALA A 717 12.74 23.86 -10.63
CA ALA A 717 12.32 23.18 -9.40
C ALA A 717 11.33 22.03 -9.70
N ALA A 718 10.40 22.24 -10.62
CA ALA A 718 9.48 21.19 -11.06
C ALA A 718 10.23 20.03 -11.73
N ALA A 719 11.16 20.31 -12.64
CA ALA A 719 11.99 19.29 -13.30
C ALA A 719 12.77 18.45 -12.28
N GLN A 720 13.42 19.09 -11.29
CA GLN A 720 14.12 18.40 -10.20
C GLN A 720 13.18 17.52 -9.36
N THR A 721 11.94 17.97 -9.12
CA THR A 721 10.94 17.18 -8.39
C THR A 721 10.62 15.87 -9.13
N TYR A 722 10.42 15.94 -10.44
CA TYR A 722 10.12 14.76 -11.25
C TYR A 722 11.31 13.80 -11.39
N PHE A 723 12.53 14.31 -11.53
CA PHE A 723 13.73 13.46 -11.48
C PHE A 723 13.91 12.79 -10.11
N THR A 724 13.74 13.54 -9.02
CA THR A 724 13.81 13.00 -7.66
C THR A 724 12.78 11.89 -7.48
N HIS A 725 11.54 12.11 -7.94
CA HIS A 725 10.49 11.11 -7.86
C HIS A 725 10.84 9.83 -8.66
N ALA A 726 11.38 9.97 -9.87
CA ALA A 726 11.84 8.83 -10.68
C ALA A 726 12.91 7.99 -9.94
N ILE A 727 13.86 8.67 -9.28
CA ILE A 727 14.96 8.04 -8.54
C ILE A 727 14.44 7.36 -7.27
N GLU A 728 13.59 8.03 -6.49
CA GLU A 728 13.04 7.52 -5.23
C GLU A 728 12.15 6.29 -5.45
N VAL A 729 11.26 6.31 -6.45
CA VAL A 729 10.43 5.14 -6.79
C VAL A 729 11.31 3.98 -7.24
N SER A 730 12.34 4.24 -8.05
CA SER A 730 13.31 3.21 -8.46
C SER A 730 14.10 2.64 -7.27
N ALA A 731 14.19 3.39 -6.17
CA ALA A 731 14.93 3.03 -4.97
C ALA A 731 14.11 2.35 -3.85
N LEU A 732 12.81 2.09 -4.06
CA LEU A 732 11.95 1.41 -3.07
C LEU A 732 12.50 0.03 -2.68
N GLU A 733 12.37 -0.36 -1.41
CA GLU A 733 12.94 -1.60 -0.87
C GLU A 733 12.45 -2.87 -1.58
N CYS A 734 11.23 -2.84 -2.10
CA CYS A 734 10.66 -3.94 -2.89
C CYS A 734 11.25 -4.09 -4.30
N HIS A 735 12.08 -3.16 -4.76
CA HIS A 735 12.63 -3.16 -6.11
C HIS A 735 14.05 -3.75 -6.17
N GLY A 736 14.24 -4.69 -7.11
CA GLY A 736 15.49 -5.36 -7.38
C GLY A 736 16.52 -4.54 -8.19
N PRO A 737 17.69 -5.13 -8.51
CA PRO A 737 18.84 -4.44 -9.11
C PRO A 737 18.57 -3.74 -10.46
N THR A 738 17.69 -4.29 -11.29
CA THR A 738 17.29 -3.71 -12.59
C THR A 738 16.67 -2.33 -12.41
N MET A 739 15.77 -2.20 -11.43
CA MET A 739 15.17 -0.90 -11.09
C MET A 739 16.22 0.06 -10.51
N ARG A 740 17.22 -0.44 -9.76
CA ARG A 740 18.35 0.38 -9.28
C ARG A 740 19.13 0.95 -10.45
N LEU A 741 19.37 0.16 -11.49
CA LEU A 741 20.03 0.63 -12.71
C LEU A 741 19.21 1.70 -13.45
N ILE A 742 17.89 1.53 -13.55
CA ILE A 742 16.98 2.55 -14.12
C ILE A 742 17.02 3.84 -13.30
N GLY A 743 16.99 3.73 -11.96
CA GLY A 743 17.14 4.90 -11.08
C GLY A 743 18.50 5.58 -11.23
N ALA A 744 19.58 4.82 -11.38
CA ALA A 744 20.92 5.35 -11.62
C ALA A 744 21.02 6.06 -12.98
N PHE A 745 20.38 5.52 -14.01
CA PHE A 745 20.25 6.18 -15.31
C PHE A 745 19.57 7.55 -15.17
N TRP A 746 18.41 7.63 -14.51
CA TRP A 746 17.72 8.91 -14.31
C TRP A 746 18.49 9.89 -13.41
N ALA A 747 19.19 9.39 -12.39
CA ALA A 747 20.11 10.21 -11.59
C ALA A 747 21.27 10.75 -12.44
N THR A 748 21.78 9.97 -13.40
CA THR A 748 22.82 10.41 -14.32
C THR A 748 22.30 11.49 -15.28
N VAL A 749 21.11 11.31 -15.85
CA VAL A 749 20.44 12.34 -16.67
C VAL A 749 20.27 13.62 -15.85
N ALA A 750 19.75 13.52 -14.62
CA ALA A 750 19.55 14.66 -13.74
C ALA A 750 20.87 15.35 -13.36
N ALA A 751 21.94 14.60 -13.10
CA ALA A 751 23.27 15.14 -12.83
C ALA A 751 23.84 15.92 -14.04
N CYS A 752 23.62 15.44 -15.26
CA CYS A 752 23.99 16.19 -16.47
C CYS A 752 23.13 17.45 -16.66
N CYS A 753 21.89 17.47 -16.18
CA CYS A 753 20.98 18.61 -16.31
C CYS A 753 21.16 19.69 -15.21
N PHE A 754 21.63 19.33 -14.01
CA PHE A 754 21.69 20.22 -12.86
C PHE A 754 23.02 20.14 -12.11
N GLU A 755 23.64 21.29 -11.86
CA GLU A 755 24.86 21.39 -11.07
C GLU A 755 24.57 21.29 -9.55
N ASN A 756 25.37 20.50 -8.83
CA ASN A 756 25.44 20.47 -7.35
C ASN A 756 24.14 20.07 -6.62
N CYS A 757 23.26 19.28 -7.25
CA CYS A 757 22.02 18.79 -6.62
C CYS A 757 22.14 17.44 -5.89
N GLY A 758 23.34 16.84 -5.84
CA GLY A 758 23.59 15.57 -5.14
C GLY A 758 23.11 14.32 -5.90
N TYR A 759 22.66 14.48 -7.15
CA TYR A 759 22.29 13.34 -8.01
C TYR A 759 23.49 12.44 -8.31
N GLU A 760 24.73 12.95 -8.30
CA GLU A 760 25.90 12.12 -8.54
C GLU A 760 26.06 11.03 -7.46
N ASP A 761 25.84 11.42 -6.19
CA ASP A 761 25.95 10.50 -5.06
C ASP A 761 24.79 9.50 -5.03
N GLN A 762 23.57 9.94 -5.35
CA GLN A 762 22.42 9.05 -5.46
C GLN A 762 22.60 8.03 -6.59
N GLY A 763 23.06 8.48 -7.76
CA GLY A 763 23.34 7.64 -8.92
C GLY A 763 24.39 6.58 -8.59
N ARG A 764 25.52 6.97 -7.97
CA ARG A 764 26.58 6.02 -7.57
C ARG A 764 26.08 4.99 -6.55
N ALA A 765 25.31 5.41 -5.55
CA ALA A 765 24.74 4.50 -4.55
C ALA A 765 23.79 3.46 -5.16
N LEU A 766 23.05 3.83 -6.22
CA LEU A 766 22.20 2.92 -6.98
C LEU A 766 23.01 2.01 -7.91
N LEU A 767 24.05 2.53 -8.57
CA LEU A 767 24.96 1.71 -9.39
C LEU A 767 25.63 0.62 -8.56
N ASP A 768 26.08 0.92 -7.35
CA ASP A 768 26.70 -0.09 -6.46
C ASP A 768 25.75 -1.25 -6.15
N GLN A 769 24.46 -0.97 -6.02
CA GLN A 769 23.43 -2.01 -5.85
C GLN A 769 23.14 -2.77 -7.15
N ALA A 770 23.28 -2.11 -8.30
CA ALA A 770 23.09 -2.70 -9.62
C ALA A 770 24.27 -3.58 -10.09
N ARG A 771 25.47 -3.46 -9.49
CA ARG A 771 26.70 -4.21 -9.87
C ARG A 771 26.57 -5.74 -9.81
N VAL A 772 25.51 -6.26 -9.17
CA VAL A 772 25.18 -7.68 -9.18
C VAL A 772 24.65 -8.18 -10.52
N LEU A 773 24.36 -7.28 -11.47
CA LEU A 773 23.95 -7.57 -12.84
C LEU A 773 25.19 -7.72 -13.75
N PRO A 774 25.68 -8.96 -14.01
CA PRO A 774 26.96 -9.14 -14.68
C PRO A 774 26.95 -8.61 -16.12
N ASP A 775 25.86 -8.82 -16.87
CA ASP A 775 25.76 -8.42 -18.27
C ASP A 775 25.45 -6.91 -18.45
N ALA A 776 25.11 -6.22 -17.35
CA ALA A 776 24.95 -4.76 -17.33
C ALA A 776 26.26 -4.01 -17.03
N ALA A 777 27.39 -4.71 -16.83
CA ALA A 777 28.66 -4.08 -16.47
C ALA A 777 29.09 -2.93 -17.43
N PRO A 778 28.98 -3.05 -18.77
CA PRO A 778 29.32 -1.95 -19.67
C PRO A 778 28.43 -0.71 -19.47
N ILE A 779 27.14 -0.91 -19.23
CA ILE A 779 26.18 0.17 -18.97
C ILE A 779 26.52 0.86 -17.64
N ILE A 780 26.80 0.08 -16.60
CA ILE A 780 27.20 0.59 -15.29
C ILE A 780 28.47 1.43 -15.39
N GLU A 781 29.47 0.97 -16.16
CA GLU A 781 30.72 1.72 -16.37
C GLU A 781 30.49 3.04 -17.13
N MET A 782 29.63 3.03 -18.16
CA MET A 782 29.27 4.26 -18.89
C MET A 782 28.55 5.27 -17.99
N LEU A 783 27.58 4.82 -17.19
CA LEU A 783 26.84 5.68 -16.25
C LEU A 783 27.76 6.21 -15.14
N ASP A 784 28.63 5.37 -14.58
CA ASP A 784 29.62 5.82 -13.57
C ASP A 784 30.59 6.85 -14.15
N ALA A 785 31.04 6.67 -15.40
CA ALA A 785 31.86 7.66 -16.09
C ALA A 785 31.11 8.99 -16.33
N ALA A 786 29.81 8.95 -16.62
CA ALA A 786 28.95 10.13 -16.72
C ALA A 786 28.77 10.83 -15.35
N LEU A 787 28.55 10.09 -14.27
CA LEU A 787 28.40 10.65 -12.91
C LEU A 787 29.69 11.24 -12.33
N ARG A 788 30.87 10.87 -12.84
CA ARG A 788 32.17 11.47 -12.43
C ARG A 788 32.45 12.79 -13.11
N ALA A 789 31.89 13.00 -14.29
CA ALA A 789 32.02 14.20 -15.09
C ALA A 789 30.69 14.48 -15.79
N PRO A 790 29.66 14.91 -15.03
CA PRO A 790 28.35 15.20 -15.59
C PRO A 790 28.45 16.40 -16.52
N ASP A 791 27.86 16.25 -17.71
CA ASP A 791 27.89 17.27 -18.76
C ASP A 791 26.63 17.12 -19.63
N THR A 792 25.99 18.25 -19.94
CA THR A 792 24.84 18.34 -20.83
C THR A 792 25.13 17.71 -22.19
N ASP A 793 26.34 17.88 -22.73
CA ASP A 793 26.72 17.37 -24.04
C ASP A 793 26.75 15.82 -24.08
N ARG A 794 26.78 15.18 -22.91
CA ARG A 794 26.75 13.71 -22.77
C ARG A 794 25.35 13.13 -22.70
N LEU A 795 24.29 13.95 -22.68
CA LEU A 795 22.91 13.45 -22.61
C LEU A 795 22.58 12.47 -23.74
N GLY A 796 23.05 12.70 -24.96
CA GLY A 796 22.86 11.77 -26.08
C GLY A 796 23.51 10.40 -25.83
N GLU A 797 24.74 10.39 -25.29
CA GLU A 797 25.44 9.18 -24.87
C GLU A 797 24.65 8.47 -23.75
N VAL A 798 24.25 9.21 -22.70
CA VAL A 798 23.51 8.66 -21.56
C VAL A 798 22.20 8.05 -22.02
N PHE A 799 21.37 8.76 -22.79
CA PHE A 799 20.11 8.22 -23.32
C PHE A 799 20.34 6.96 -24.17
N SER A 800 21.47 6.79 -24.83
CA SER A 800 21.76 5.57 -25.60
C SER A 800 22.07 4.34 -24.73
N THR A 801 22.40 4.51 -23.44
CA THR A 801 22.87 3.42 -22.56
C THR A 801 21.80 2.40 -22.19
N LEU A 802 20.57 2.83 -21.88
CA LEU A 802 19.46 1.92 -21.63
C LEU A 802 18.78 1.52 -22.94
N PRO A 803 18.61 0.21 -23.18
CA PRO A 803 18.02 -0.29 -24.41
C PRO A 803 16.49 -0.30 -24.33
N PHE A 804 15.87 -0.01 -25.48
CA PHE A 804 14.47 -0.32 -25.74
C PHE A 804 13.53 0.16 -24.62
N ASN A 805 12.67 -0.68 -24.04
CA ASN A 805 11.66 -0.33 -23.04
C ASN A 805 12.21 -0.04 -21.62
N TYR A 806 13.50 -0.22 -21.36
CA TYR A 806 14.12 0.14 -20.08
C TYR A 806 14.49 1.63 -19.99
N ARG A 807 14.60 2.30 -21.15
CA ARG A 807 14.73 3.76 -21.27
C ARG A 807 13.37 4.40 -21.16
#